data_AF-A0AAV6T110-F1
#
_entry.id   AF-A0AAV6T110-F1
#
_cell.length_a   1.000
_cell.length_b   1.000
_cell.length_c   1.000
_cell.angle_alpha   90.00
_cell.angle_beta   90.00
_cell.angle_gamma   90.00
#
_symmetry.space_group_name_H-M   'P 1'
#
loop_
_entity.id
_entity.type
_entity.pdbx_description
1 polymer ?
#
loop_
_entity_poly.entity_id
_entity_poly.type
_entity_poly.pdbx_seq_one_letter_code
_entity_poly.pdbx_strand_id
1 'polypeptide(L)'
;MNGSSVSTSQNSRLKKEQKEQDDWSKEDCLTLLERIRTSLPDADAMKYKTTESHFDWNKVCFGSFTGDMCRQKWQRVSTEVRKYRTMTELIADAIEFVKNPYKGKKLKTHPDFPKKPLTPYFRFFMEKRAKYAKIHPEMSNLDLTKILSKKYKELPDKKKQKYITEFQREKEEFEKNMTRFKEEHPELMEERKKSDLPEKPKTPQQLWYNHEKKTYMKVHPEVSQKELKDALRRQWSQLSDKRRLKWISKALELQKDYEDSMRVYHEAHPDVNSDDHVRSVLTKAERQLKDKFDGRPTKPPPNGYSLYCAELMVNMKDVPSTERMVLCSKQWKMMTQKEKDMFQRRCEQKKKQYDIDLQRFLESLPEEERDRVMTEEKLGGAKLGVGMTSSPHRAKSPSVKGGERGREAEPESWLPAGPQKERRDGKKTVKLPETPKTAEEMWQHSVIGDYLAKYRSDRRKAQVAMEVAWKSMEKKEKILWIKKAAEDQKRYERELLEMRALGPNQRKPKFDGEPKKPPVSGYQMFSQELLTSGELNHFSLKERMVEIGKRWHKLSPAHKDKYKTQVDEQQAEYKAELENWVKSLSPQDRAVYKEFSSTKRRSTAKARSPAAKVHVTVKAKAGTSRAATAGVAVGKRAMAYRAKQDMLDTDEEDKSDSSDSDDDEETSGTSDSDEDEKDEDDEDEDRSSSEESSDSDSD
;
A
#
# COMPACT_ATOMS: atom_id res chain seq x y z
N MET A 1 -12.62 -53.70 17.31
CA MET A 1 -14.05 -53.46 17.04
C MET A 1 -14.19 -52.68 15.73
N ASN A 2 -15.19 -52.98 14.90
CA ASN A 2 -15.44 -52.23 13.65
C ASN A 2 -16.44 -51.09 13.92
N GLY A 3 -16.10 -49.86 13.50
CA GLY A 3 -16.98 -48.69 13.65
C GLY A 3 -16.80 -47.62 12.58
N SER A 4 -15.56 -47.25 12.24
CA SER A 4 -15.27 -46.03 11.48
C SER A 4 -15.34 -46.12 9.94
N SER A 5 -15.68 -47.29 9.37
CA SER A 5 -15.70 -47.48 7.90
C SER A 5 -17.07 -47.17 7.26
N VAL A 6 -18.16 -47.34 8.02
CA VAL A 6 -19.53 -47.13 7.54
C VAL A 6 -19.79 -45.63 7.31
N SER A 7 -19.38 -44.78 8.25
CA SER A 7 -19.64 -43.33 8.22
C SER A 7 -19.08 -42.64 6.98
N THR A 8 -17.86 -43.01 6.56
CA THR A 8 -17.23 -42.45 5.34
C THR A 8 -17.95 -42.91 4.08
N SER A 9 -18.45 -44.15 4.07
CA SER A 9 -19.22 -44.74 2.96
C SER A 9 -20.64 -44.17 2.86
N GLN A 10 -21.26 -43.83 3.99
CA GLN A 10 -22.54 -43.11 4.02
C GLN A 10 -22.35 -41.65 3.59
N ASN A 11 -21.29 -40.97 4.03
CA ASN A 11 -21.04 -39.58 3.65
C ASN A 11 -20.66 -39.44 2.16
N SER A 12 -19.92 -40.39 1.58
CA SER A 12 -19.67 -40.43 0.13
C SER A 12 -20.92 -40.78 -0.67
N ARG A 13 -21.78 -41.68 -0.16
CA ARG A 13 -23.08 -42.01 -0.75
C ARG A 13 -24.04 -40.83 -0.74
N LEU A 14 -24.19 -40.13 0.38
CA LEU A 14 -24.97 -38.89 0.50
C LEU A 14 -24.43 -37.79 -0.44
N LYS A 15 -23.11 -37.68 -0.62
CA LYS A 15 -22.51 -36.78 -1.62
C LYS A 15 -22.75 -37.19 -3.08
N LYS A 16 -23.05 -38.47 -3.33
CA LYS A 16 -23.41 -38.99 -4.65
C LYS A 16 -24.89 -38.75 -4.92
N GLU A 17 -25.75 -39.07 -3.95
CA GLU A 17 -27.20 -38.82 -3.98
C GLU A 17 -27.50 -37.30 -4.10
N GLN A 18 -26.74 -36.42 -3.43
CA GLN A 18 -26.79 -34.96 -3.63
C GLN A 18 -26.28 -34.46 -5.01
N LYS A 19 -25.52 -35.28 -5.74
CA LYS A 19 -25.04 -34.97 -7.10
C LYS A 19 -25.93 -35.58 -8.19
N GLU A 20 -26.71 -36.59 -7.84
CA GLU A 20 -27.74 -37.23 -8.67
C GLU A 20 -29.10 -36.49 -8.60
N GLN A 21 -29.19 -35.40 -7.81
CA GLN A 21 -30.38 -34.56 -7.66
C GLN A 21 -30.09 -33.07 -7.95
N ASP A 22 -29.49 -32.81 -9.11
CA ASP A 22 -29.26 -31.45 -9.63
C ASP A 22 -29.52 -31.43 -11.15
N ASP A 23 -30.80 -31.52 -11.53
CA ASP A 23 -31.35 -31.63 -12.91
C ASP A 23 -31.15 -30.37 -13.80
N TRP A 24 -30.02 -29.69 -13.64
CA TRP A 24 -29.63 -28.48 -14.35
C TRP A 24 -28.48 -28.78 -15.29
N SER A 25 -28.71 -28.67 -16.60
CA SER A 25 -27.65 -28.78 -17.59
C SER A 25 -26.67 -27.60 -17.52
N LYS A 26 -25.55 -27.71 -18.24
CA LYS A 26 -24.61 -26.59 -18.46
C LYS A 26 -25.33 -25.41 -19.13
N GLU A 27 -26.22 -25.68 -20.08
CA GLU A 27 -27.04 -24.67 -20.76
C GLU A 27 -28.04 -23.99 -19.81
N ASP A 28 -28.71 -24.73 -18.93
CA ASP A 28 -29.63 -24.13 -17.93
C ASP A 28 -28.88 -23.21 -16.96
N CYS A 29 -27.68 -23.61 -16.53
CA CYS A 29 -26.84 -22.80 -15.66
C CYS A 29 -26.41 -21.48 -16.33
N LEU A 30 -26.02 -21.52 -17.61
CA LEU A 30 -25.67 -20.32 -18.39
C LEU A 30 -26.90 -19.47 -18.68
N THR A 31 -28.04 -20.11 -18.99
CA THR A 31 -29.34 -19.47 -19.25
C THR A 31 -29.87 -18.72 -18.03
N LEU A 32 -29.67 -19.26 -16.82
CA LEU A 32 -29.92 -18.54 -15.57
C LEU A 32 -29.00 -17.33 -15.42
N LEU A 33 -27.69 -17.51 -15.60
CA LEU A 33 -26.70 -16.45 -15.40
C LEU A 33 -26.93 -15.26 -16.34
N GLU A 34 -27.27 -15.51 -17.61
CA GLU A 34 -27.60 -14.45 -18.57
C GLU A 34 -28.97 -13.80 -18.29
N ARG A 35 -29.97 -14.53 -17.78
CA ARG A 35 -31.21 -13.92 -17.27
C ARG A 35 -30.99 -13.04 -16.04
N ILE A 36 -30.09 -13.44 -15.13
CA ILE A 36 -29.69 -12.56 -14.01
C ILE A 36 -29.01 -11.32 -14.60
N ARG A 37 -28.02 -11.46 -15.47
CA ARG A 37 -27.29 -10.35 -16.10
C ARG A 37 -28.21 -9.33 -16.77
N THR A 38 -29.09 -9.79 -17.65
CA THR A 38 -30.03 -8.93 -18.42
C THR A 38 -31.11 -8.27 -17.55
N SER A 39 -31.28 -8.68 -16.30
CA SER A 39 -32.17 -8.05 -15.33
C SER A 39 -31.48 -7.03 -14.41
N LEU A 40 -30.15 -6.87 -14.52
CA LEU A 40 -29.39 -5.85 -13.79
C LEU A 40 -29.35 -4.51 -14.54
N PRO A 41 -29.18 -3.38 -13.85
CA PRO A 41 -28.89 -2.11 -14.51
C PRO A 41 -27.47 -2.11 -15.12
N ASP A 42 -27.30 -1.49 -16.28
CA ASP A 42 -26.00 -1.40 -16.98
C ASP A 42 -24.87 -0.79 -16.13
N ALA A 43 -25.24 0.05 -15.16
CA ALA A 43 -24.35 0.71 -14.21
C ALA A 43 -24.45 0.07 -12.80
N ASP A 44 -24.17 -1.23 -12.68
CA ASP A 44 -24.09 -1.91 -11.38
C ASP A 44 -22.91 -1.40 -10.54
N ALA A 45 -23.22 -0.52 -9.59
CA ALA A 45 -22.27 0.06 -8.64
C ALA A 45 -22.51 -0.40 -7.19
N MET A 46 -23.30 -1.46 -6.98
CA MET A 46 -23.63 -1.99 -5.65
C MET A 46 -22.81 -3.24 -5.34
N LYS A 47 -22.63 -3.54 -4.05
CA LYS A 47 -22.03 -4.82 -3.63
C LYS A 47 -23.01 -5.93 -3.97
N TYR A 48 -22.55 -7.03 -4.56
CA TYR A 48 -23.44 -8.10 -5.06
C TYR A 48 -24.51 -8.53 -4.04
N LYS A 49 -24.15 -8.70 -2.75
CA LYS A 49 -25.09 -9.08 -1.67
C LYS A 49 -26.28 -8.13 -1.49
N THR A 50 -26.10 -6.84 -1.78
CA THR A 50 -27.16 -5.82 -1.68
C THR A 50 -28.09 -5.88 -2.89
N THR A 51 -27.52 -6.11 -4.08
CA THR A 51 -28.29 -6.38 -5.29
C THR A 51 -29.08 -7.69 -5.16
N GLU A 52 -28.43 -8.75 -4.67
CA GLU A 52 -28.94 -10.09 -4.39
C GLU A 52 -30.12 -10.11 -3.39
N SER A 53 -30.02 -9.35 -2.29
CA SER A 53 -31.08 -9.27 -1.26
C SER A 53 -32.35 -8.55 -1.74
N HIS A 54 -32.24 -7.74 -2.79
CA HIS A 54 -33.36 -7.01 -3.39
C HIS A 54 -33.73 -7.56 -4.79
N PHE A 55 -33.12 -8.68 -5.19
CA PHE A 55 -33.32 -9.29 -6.49
C PHE A 55 -34.65 -10.04 -6.53
N ASP A 56 -35.45 -9.79 -7.57
CA ASP A 56 -36.73 -10.47 -7.80
C ASP A 56 -36.54 -11.72 -8.64
N TRP A 57 -36.31 -12.84 -7.96
CA TRP A 57 -36.00 -14.13 -8.57
C TRP A 57 -37.13 -14.68 -9.45
N ASN A 58 -38.34 -14.15 -9.35
CA ASN A 58 -39.46 -14.51 -10.24
C ASN A 58 -39.29 -13.94 -11.66
N LYS A 59 -38.39 -12.97 -11.87
CA LYS A 59 -38.08 -12.41 -13.20
C LYS A 59 -37.06 -13.24 -13.99
N VAL A 60 -36.40 -14.20 -13.36
CA VAL A 60 -35.37 -15.06 -13.98
C VAL A 60 -35.77 -16.53 -14.05
N CYS A 61 -37.02 -16.87 -13.75
CA CYS A 61 -37.56 -18.21 -13.97
C CYS A 61 -37.62 -18.54 -15.46
N PHE A 62 -37.49 -19.83 -15.80
CA PHE A 62 -37.59 -20.32 -17.17
C PHE A 62 -37.83 -21.83 -17.21
N GLY A 63 -38.50 -22.32 -18.25
CA GLY A 63 -38.85 -23.73 -18.35
C GLY A 63 -39.69 -24.20 -17.15
N SER A 64 -39.24 -25.25 -16.48
CA SER A 64 -39.80 -25.77 -15.22
C SER A 64 -39.19 -25.12 -13.96
N PHE A 65 -38.14 -24.29 -14.08
CA PHE A 65 -37.41 -23.76 -12.94
C PHE A 65 -38.08 -22.53 -12.33
N THR A 66 -38.57 -22.68 -11.09
CA THR A 66 -39.17 -21.58 -10.32
C THR A 66 -38.11 -20.60 -9.78
N GLY A 67 -38.52 -19.39 -9.39
CA GLY A 67 -37.61 -18.38 -8.86
C GLY A 67 -36.75 -18.84 -7.68
N ASP A 68 -37.29 -19.69 -6.79
CA ASP A 68 -36.50 -20.22 -5.67
C ASP A 68 -35.57 -21.38 -6.06
N MET A 69 -35.83 -22.09 -7.17
CA MET A 69 -34.84 -23.00 -7.77
C MET A 69 -33.69 -22.20 -8.40
N CYS A 70 -34.01 -21.13 -9.14
CA CYS A 70 -33.03 -20.19 -9.69
C CYS A 70 -32.17 -19.57 -8.58
N ARG A 71 -32.78 -19.12 -7.47
CA ARG A 71 -32.08 -18.59 -6.29
C ARG A 71 -31.14 -19.62 -5.68
N GLN A 72 -31.59 -20.85 -5.49
CA GLN A 72 -30.77 -21.93 -4.93
C GLN A 72 -29.59 -22.28 -5.84
N LYS A 73 -29.80 -22.39 -7.15
CA LYS A 73 -28.72 -22.66 -8.11
C LYS A 73 -27.69 -21.54 -8.13
N TRP A 74 -28.13 -20.28 -8.10
CA TRP A 74 -27.24 -19.12 -7.94
C TRP A 74 -26.43 -19.17 -6.63
N GLN A 75 -27.01 -19.55 -5.49
CA GLN A 75 -26.25 -19.71 -4.24
C GLN A 75 -25.15 -20.78 -4.37
N ARG A 76 -25.41 -21.90 -5.09
CA ARG A 76 -24.42 -22.96 -5.34
C ARG A 76 -23.32 -22.54 -6.31
N VAL A 77 -23.63 -21.74 -7.33
CA VAL A 77 -22.62 -21.24 -8.29
C VAL A 77 -21.78 -20.12 -7.67
N SER A 78 -22.42 -19.20 -6.94
CA SER A 78 -21.73 -18.07 -6.30
C SER A 78 -20.83 -18.45 -5.13
N THR A 79 -20.87 -19.69 -4.59
CA THR A 79 -19.85 -20.18 -3.64
C THR A 79 -18.49 -20.44 -4.28
N GLU A 80 -18.46 -20.76 -5.57
CA GLU A 80 -17.25 -21.23 -6.26
C GLU A 80 -16.42 -20.10 -6.89
N VAL A 81 -16.89 -18.86 -6.79
CA VAL A 81 -16.31 -17.64 -7.40
C VAL A 81 -15.96 -16.55 -6.37
N ARG A 82 -15.17 -15.55 -6.77
CA ARG A 82 -14.52 -14.61 -5.84
C ARG A 82 -15.49 -13.52 -5.33
N LYS A 83 -15.98 -13.72 -4.10
CA LYS A 83 -17.03 -12.96 -3.38
C LYS A 83 -16.73 -11.48 -2.99
N TYR A 84 -16.01 -10.71 -3.81
CA TYR A 84 -15.56 -9.34 -3.47
C TYR A 84 -15.82 -8.29 -4.58
N ARG A 85 -16.97 -8.38 -5.25
CA ARG A 85 -17.27 -7.66 -6.50
C ARG A 85 -18.71 -7.11 -6.58
N THR A 86 -19.04 -6.44 -7.68
CA THR A 86 -20.43 -6.14 -8.10
C THR A 86 -21.15 -7.43 -8.51
N MET A 87 -22.47 -7.37 -8.75
CA MET A 87 -23.22 -8.54 -9.22
C MET A 87 -22.84 -8.89 -10.68
N THR A 88 -22.68 -7.87 -11.53
CA THR A 88 -22.32 -8.04 -12.94
C THR A 88 -20.96 -8.73 -13.12
N GLU A 89 -19.93 -8.30 -12.38
CA GLU A 89 -18.61 -8.96 -12.40
C GLU A 89 -18.68 -10.39 -11.83
N LEU A 90 -19.47 -10.62 -10.79
CA LEU A 90 -19.63 -11.94 -10.17
C LEU A 90 -20.34 -12.93 -11.10
N ILE A 91 -21.25 -12.45 -11.95
CA ILE A 91 -21.87 -13.25 -13.02
C ILE A 91 -20.86 -13.58 -14.12
N ALA A 92 -19.95 -12.66 -14.48
CA ALA A 92 -18.89 -12.97 -15.44
C ALA A 92 -17.96 -14.09 -14.92
N ASP A 93 -17.50 -13.99 -13.66
CA ASP A 93 -16.74 -15.07 -13.00
C ASP A 93 -17.55 -16.38 -12.95
N ALA A 94 -18.86 -16.32 -12.68
CA ALA A 94 -19.75 -17.48 -12.62
C ALA A 94 -19.98 -18.13 -13.99
N ILE A 95 -20.04 -17.35 -15.06
CA ILE A 95 -20.13 -17.85 -16.44
C ILE A 95 -18.81 -18.55 -16.80
N GLU A 96 -17.64 -18.01 -16.45
CA GLU A 96 -16.35 -18.71 -16.66
C GLU A 96 -16.29 -20.02 -15.85
N PHE A 97 -16.74 -20.02 -14.59
CA PHE A 97 -16.79 -21.24 -13.78
C PHE A 97 -17.76 -22.30 -14.32
N VAL A 98 -18.97 -21.92 -14.76
CA VAL A 98 -19.93 -22.87 -15.36
C VAL A 98 -19.45 -23.37 -16.73
N LYS A 99 -18.72 -22.56 -17.50
CA LYS A 99 -18.09 -23.01 -18.74
C LYS A 99 -16.95 -23.98 -18.48
N ASN A 100 -16.00 -23.64 -17.61
CA ASN A 100 -14.73 -24.36 -17.41
C ASN A 100 -14.49 -24.63 -15.89
N PRO A 101 -15.23 -25.57 -15.25
CA PRO A 101 -15.24 -25.74 -13.79
C PRO A 101 -13.90 -26.11 -13.14
N TYR A 102 -12.95 -26.55 -13.95
CA TYR A 102 -11.62 -27.02 -13.56
C TYR A 102 -10.50 -26.02 -13.86
N LYS A 103 -10.79 -24.81 -14.36
CA LYS A 103 -9.74 -23.83 -14.70
C LYS A 103 -9.00 -23.33 -13.45
N GLY A 104 -7.71 -22.97 -13.59
CA GLY A 104 -6.90 -22.39 -12.53
C GLY A 104 -6.65 -23.33 -11.34
N LYS A 105 -6.87 -22.88 -10.09
CA LYS A 105 -6.56 -23.67 -8.87
C LYS A 105 -7.29 -25.03 -8.78
N LYS A 106 -8.33 -25.29 -9.61
CA LYS A 106 -9.05 -26.57 -9.71
C LYS A 106 -8.51 -27.52 -10.79
N LEU A 107 -7.48 -27.15 -11.56
CA LEU A 107 -6.99 -27.95 -12.69
C LEU A 107 -6.43 -29.31 -12.24
N LYS A 108 -5.71 -29.30 -11.11
CA LYS A 108 -5.18 -30.48 -10.42
C LYS A 108 -6.27 -31.41 -9.84
N THR A 109 -7.56 -31.11 -10.02
CA THR A 109 -8.70 -31.96 -9.64
C THR A 109 -9.60 -32.38 -10.82
N HIS A 110 -9.24 -32.03 -12.07
CA HIS A 110 -9.88 -32.60 -13.26
C HIS A 110 -9.68 -34.12 -13.29
N PRO A 111 -10.70 -34.94 -13.66
CA PRO A 111 -10.59 -36.40 -13.64
C PRO A 111 -9.38 -36.92 -14.44
N ASP A 112 -9.16 -36.33 -15.61
CA ASP A 112 -8.15 -36.74 -16.59
C ASP A 112 -6.80 -36.01 -16.40
N PHE A 113 -6.65 -35.13 -15.41
CA PHE A 113 -5.38 -34.45 -15.14
C PHE A 113 -4.33 -35.47 -14.65
N PRO A 114 -3.19 -35.63 -15.35
CA PRO A 114 -2.18 -36.62 -14.97
C PRO A 114 -1.60 -36.33 -13.59
N LYS A 115 -1.40 -37.37 -12.78
CA LYS A 115 -0.86 -37.24 -11.42
C LYS A 115 0.66 -37.44 -11.46
N LYS A 116 1.42 -36.49 -10.90
CA LYS A 116 2.89 -36.58 -10.83
C LYS A 116 3.30 -37.94 -10.21
N PRO A 117 4.22 -38.70 -10.81
CA PRO A 117 4.55 -40.06 -10.37
C PRO A 117 5.25 -40.06 -9.00
N LEU A 118 5.09 -41.16 -8.25
CA LEU A 118 5.71 -41.29 -6.93
C LEU A 118 7.22 -41.46 -7.06
N THR A 119 7.99 -40.57 -6.41
CA THR A 119 9.46 -40.67 -6.40
C THR A 119 9.92 -42.02 -5.84
N PRO A 120 11.15 -42.48 -6.17
CA PRO A 120 11.62 -43.81 -5.78
C PRO A 120 11.53 -44.11 -4.28
N TYR A 121 11.76 -43.09 -3.44
CA TYR A 121 11.54 -43.16 -1.99
C TYR A 121 10.06 -43.32 -1.63
N PHE A 122 9.16 -42.51 -2.20
CA PHE A 122 7.73 -42.57 -1.88
C PHE A 122 7.07 -43.88 -2.36
N ARG A 123 7.50 -44.45 -3.50
CA ARG A 123 7.08 -45.80 -3.92
C ARG A 123 7.48 -46.84 -2.87
N PHE A 124 8.77 -46.89 -2.48
CA PHE A 124 9.24 -47.79 -1.44
C PHE A 124 8.49 -47.59 -0.11
N PHE A 125 8.33 -46.34 0.30
CA PHE A 125 7.62 -45.98 1.52
C PHE A 125 6.20 -46.54 1.52
N MET A 126 5.42 -46.33 0.46
CA MET A 126 4.06 -46.87 0.35
C MET A 126 4.01 -48.40 0.38
N GLU A 127 4.91 -49.08 -0.34
CA GLU A 127 4.94 -50.55 -0.41
C GLU A 127 5.35 -51.20 0.91
N LYS A 128 6.21 -50.56 1.71
CA LYS A 128 6.65 -51.08 3.02
C LYS A 128 5.81 -50.58 4.19
N ARG A 129 5.29 -49.35 4.17
CA ARG A 129 4.44 -48.75 5.23
C ARG A 129 3.27 -49.66 5.60
N ALA A 130 2.55 -50.17 4.60
CA ALA A 130 1.41 -51.08 4.80
C ALA A 130 1.78 -52.45 5.42
N LYS A 131 3.08 -52.81 5.39
CA LYS A 131 3.62 -54.04 5.98
C LYS A 131 4.16 -53.77 7.39
N TYR A 132 4.99 -52.74 7.55
CA TYR A 132 5.52 -52.32 8.85
C TYR A 132 4.43 -51.88 9.84
N ALA A 133 3.36 -51.20 9.39
CA ALA A 133 2.22 -50.85 10.24
C ALA A 133 1.39 -52.05 10.72
N LYS A 134 1.52 -53.23 10.07
CA LYS A 134 0.92 -54.49 10.54
C LYS A 134 1.85 -55.26 11.49
N ILE A 135 3.16 -55.12 11.32
CA ILE A 135 4.18 -55.74 12.17
C ILE A 135 4.37 -54.95 13.47
N HIS A 136 4.13 -53.64 13.46
CA HIS A 136 4.17 -52.76 14.62
C HIS A 136 2.90 -51.91 14.73
N PRO A 137 1.74 -52.49 15.13
CA PRO A 137 0.47 -51.75 15.23
C PRO A 137 0.49 -50.61 16.25
N GLU A 138 1.35 -50.71 17.27
CA GLU A 138 1.48 -49.73 18.35
C GLU A 138 2.46 -48.58 18.02
N MET A 139 3.28 -48.71 16.97
CA MET A 139 4.23 -47.64 16.62
C MET A 139 3.56 -46.49 15.86
N SER A 140 3.87 -45.27 16.30
CA SER A 140 3.38 -44.04 15.68
C SER A 140 3.75 -43.94 14.21
N ASN A 141 2.88 -43.27 13.45
CA ASN A 141 3.05 -43.03 12.03
C ASN A 141 4.34 -42.24 11.71
N LEU A 142 4.77 -41.39 12.64
CA LEU A 142 6.02 -40.64 12.55
C LEU A 142 7.25 -41.57 12.66
N ASP A 143 7.24 -42.53 13.59
CA ASP A 143 8.38 -43.40 13.83
C ASP A 143 8.50 -44.49 12.76
N LEU A 144 7.37 -45.02 12.27
CA LEU A 144 7.32 -45.80 11.03
C LEU A 144 7.96 -45.04 9.85
N THR A 145 7.77 -43.72 9.78
CA THR A 145 8.35 -42.87 8.71
C THR A 145 9.84 -42.62 8.92
N LYS A 146 10.32 -42.40 10.16
CA LYS A 146 11.75 -42.33 10.48
C LYS A 146 12.46 -43.64 10.12
N ILE A 147 11.89 -44.78 10.53
CA ILE A 147 12.44 -46.12 10.28
C ILE A 147 12.52 -46.42 8.78
N LEU A 148 11.45 -46.15 8.01
CA LEU A 148 11.46 -46.39 6.56
C LEU A 148 12.38 -45.42 5.81
N SER A 149 12.55 -44.19 6.29
CA SER A 149 13.55 -43.25 5.75
C SER A 149 14.98 -43.77 5.94
N LYS A 150 15.30 -44.25 7.14
CA LYS A 150 16.61 -44.87 7.43
C LYS A 150 16.82 -46.14 6.60
N LYS A 151 15.82 -47.03 6.55
CA LYS A 151 15.87 -48.27 5.75
C LYS A 151 15.99 -48.02 4.25
N TYR A 152 15.44 -46.93 3.71
CA TYR A 152 15.63 -46.58 2.29
C TYR A 152 17.07 -46.11 1.99
N LYS A 153 17.68 -45.31 2.88
CA LYS A 153 19.09 -44.92 2.76
C LYS A 153 20.01 -46.15 2.81
N GLU A 154 19.73 -47.06 3.72
CA GLU A 154 20.45 -48.35 3.93
C GLU A 154 20.21 -49.40 2.82
N LEU A 155 19.33 -49.19 1.84
CA LEU A 155 19.14 -50.16 0.75
C LEU A 155 20.39 -50.24 -0.14
N PRO A 156 20.83 -51.45 -0.54
CA PRO A 156 21.80 -51.61 -1.62
C PRO A 156 21.29 -50.97 -2.91
N ASP A 157 22.16 -50.33 -3.69
CA ASP A 157 21.72 -49.51 -4.82
C ASP A 157 21.08 -50.34 -5.93
N LYS A 158 21.48 -51.60 -6.12
CA LYS A 158 20.78 -52.58 -6.99
C LYS A 158 19.29 -52.78 -6.61
N LYS A 159 18.91 -52.54 -5.36
CA LYS A 159 17.50 -52.54 -4.89
C LYS A 159 16.84 -51.16 -4.99
N LYS A 160 17.59 -50.06 -4.86
CA LYS A 160 17.10 -48.69 -5.15
C LYS A 160 16.78 -48.54 -6.64
N GLN A 161 17.65 -49.05 -7.51
CA GLN A 161 17.57 -48.94 -8.97
C GLN A 161 16.22 -49.41 -9.53
N LYS A 162 15.63 -50.47 -8.97
CA LYS A 162 14.27 -50.90 -9.36
C LYS A 162 13.26 -49.75 -9.24
N TYR A 163 13.22 -49.08 -8.09
CA TYR A 163 12.28 -47.97 -7.87
C TYR A 163 12.66 -46.71 -8.68
N ILE A 164 13.95 -46.54 -9.02
CA ILE A 164 14.43 -45.47 -9.92
C ILE A 164 13.92 -45.69 -11.35
N THR A 165 14.11 -46.89 -11.90
CA THR A 165 13.63 -47.25 -13.25
C THR A 165 12.10 -47.28 -13.34
N GLU A 166 11.39 -47.75 -12.29
CA GLU A 166 9.93 -47.62 -12.22
C GLU A 166 9.47 -46.15 -12.23
N PHE A 167 10.20 -45.24 -11.56
CA PHE A 167 9.89 -43.81 -11.55
C PHE A 167 10.20 -43.14 -12.89
N GLN A 168 11.31 -43.49 -13.55
CA GLN A 168 11.64 -42.98 -14.89
C GLN A 168 10.57 -43.36 -15.91
N ARG A 169 10.18 -44.64 -15.95
CA ARG A 169 9.10 -45.15 -16.81
C ARG A 169 7.77 -44.43 -16.55
N GLU A 170 7.41 -44.18 -15.29
CA GLU A 170 6.19 -43.43 -14.94
C GLU A 170 6.31 -41.92 -15.15
N LYS A 171 7.52 -41.35 -15.21
CA LYS A 171 7.77 -39.96 -15.59
C LYS A 171 7.55 -39.76 -17.09
N GLU A 172 8.09 -40.65 -17.92
CA GLU A 172 7.85 -40.69 -19.37
C GLU A 172 6.35 -40.90 -19.68
N GLU A 173 5.70 -41.82 -18.96
CA GLU A 173 4.25 -42.06 -19.06
C GLU A 173 3.42 -40.85 -18.57
N PHE A 174 3.85 -40.16 -17.51
CA PHE A 174 3.23 -38.92 -17.05
C PHE A 174 3.39 -37.78 -18.06
N GLU A 175 4.58 -37.61 -18.66
CA GLU A 175 4.87 -36.59 -19.68
C GLU A 175 4.05 -36.82 -20.96
N LYS A 176 3.94 -38.07 -21.41
CA LYS A 176 3.08 -38.44 -22.54
C LYS A 176 1.60 -38.25 -22.24
N ASN A 177 1.15 -38.52 -21.01
CA ASN A 177 -0.23 -38.23 -20.62
C ASN A 177 -0.47 -36.72 -20.42
N MET A 178 0.56 -35.94 -20.08
CA MET A 178 0.47 -34.48 -19.92
C MET A 178 0.44 -33.75 -21.27
N THR A 179 1.21 -34.20 -22.26
CA THR A 179 1.07 -33.71 -23.65
C THR A 179 -0.30 -34.03 -24.21
N ARG A 180 -0.79 -35.27 -24.07
CA ARG A 180 -2.17 -35.63 -24.43
C ARG A 180 -3.22 -34.80 -23.69
N PHE A 181 -3.03 -34.50 -22.40
CA PHE A 181 -3.94 -33.61 -21.65
C PHE A 181 -3.90 -32.16 -22.16
N LYS A 182 -2.73 -31.64 -22.56
CA LYS A 182 -2.58 -30.34 -23.24
C LYS A 182 -3.32 -30.31 -24.59
N GLU A 183 -3.32 -31.41 -25.33
CA GLU A 183 -4.00 -31.57 -26.63
C GLU A 183 -5.53 -31.74 -26.49
N GLU A 184 -6.00 -32.55 -25.54
CA GLU A 184 -7.43 -32.87 -25.35
C GLU A 184 -8.21 -31.78 -24.58
N HIS A 185 -7.52 -30.96 -23.76
CA HIS A 185 -8.14 -29.92 -22.94
C HIS A 185 -7.51 -28.52 -23.11
N PRO A 186 -7.42 -27.98 -24.34
CA PRO A 186 -6.77 -26.69 -24.59
C PRO A 186 -7.43 -25.53 -23.83
N GLU A 187 -8.76 -25.49 -23.67
CA GLU A 187 -9.42 -24.43 -22.88
C GLU A 187 -9.14 -24.48 -21.35
N LEU A 188 -8.53 -25.56 -20.85
CA LEU A 188 -8.07 -25.68 -19.47
C LEU A 188 -6.56 -25.42 -19.34
N MET A 189 -5.80 -25.65 -20.41
CA MET A 189 -4.36 -25.45 -20.51
C MET A 189 -3.94 -24.13 -21.17
N GLU A 190 -4.86 -23.37 -21.74
CA GLU A 190 -4.66 -21.93 -22.00
C GLU A 190 -4.45 -21.21 -20.67
N GLU A 191 -3.17 -21.10 -20.30
CA GLU A 191 -2.65 -19.84 -19.79
C GLU A 191 -3.27 -18.70 -20.59
N ARG A 192 -3.58 -17.58 -19.92
CA ARG A 192 -3.99 -16.38 -20.64
C ARG A 192 -2.92 -16.06 -21.67
N LYS A 193 -3.22 -16.28 -22.97
CA LYS A 193 -2.43 -15.76 -24.09
C LYS A 193 -1.99 -14.36 -23.69
N LYS A 194 -0.69 -14.10 -23.70
CA LYS A 194 -0.15 -12.78 -23.37
C LYS A 194 -0.91 -11.80 -24.26
N SER A 195 -1.81 -11.05 -23.64
CA SER A 195 -2.69 -10.11 -24.31
C SER A 195 -1.84 -9.16 -25.13
N ASP A 196 -2.35 -8.66 -26.25
CA ASP A 196 -1.57 -7.83 -27.20
C ASP A 196 -1.04 -6.50 -26.60
N LEU A 197 -1.41 -6.22 -25.34
CA LEU A 197 -0.69 -5.36 -24.41
C LEU A 197 0.82 -5.71 -24.35
N PRO A 198 1.73 -4.77 -24.69
CA PRO A 198 3.17 -4.93 -24.53
C PRO A 198 3.62 -5.42 -23.14
N GLU A 199 4.70 -6.22 -23.08
CA GLU A 199 5.25 -6.72 -21.82
C GLU A 199 6.03 -5.62 -21.07
N LYS A 200 5.75 -5.42 -19.78
CA LYS A 200 6.34 -4.33 -18.99
C LYS A 200 7.87 -4.44 -18.89
N PRO A 201 8.60 -3.30 -19.01
CA PRO A 201 10.06 -3.29 -19.15
C PRO A 201 10.77 -3.80 -17.89
N LYS A 202 11.86 -4.54 -18.11
CA LYS A 202 12.64 -5.23 -17.06
C LYS A 202 13.70 -4.31 -16.47
N THR A 203 13.88 -4.37 -15.15
CA THR A 203 14.84 -3.52 -14.43
C THR A 203 16.30 -3.88 -14.75
N PRO A 204 17.28 -2.99 -14.51
CA PRO A 204 18.70 -3.28 -14.76
C PRO A 204 19.17 -4.55 -14.06
N GLN A 205 18.72 -4.74 -12.82
CA GLN A 205 19.01 -5.95 -12.04
C GLN A 205 18.37 -7.21 -12.64
N GLN A 206 17.14 -7.13 -13.17
CA GLN A 206 16.47 -8.27 -13.82
C GLN A 206 17.16 -8.65 -15.14
N LEU A 207 17.54 -7.67 -15.97
CA LEU A 207 18.24 -7.91 -17.23
C LEU A 207 19.60 -8.58 -17.00
N TRP A 208 20.36 -8.08 -16.02
CA TRP A 208 21.61 -8.71 -15.62
C TRP A 208 21.40 -10.09 -14.99
N TYR A 209 20.43 -10.24 -14.08
CA TYR A 209 20.14 -11.53 -13.44
C TYR A 209 19.77 -12.60 -14.45
N ASN A 210 18.95 -12.29 -15.46
CA ASN A 210 18.58 -13.24 -16.51
C ASN A 210 19.78 -13.61 -17.40
N HIS A 211 20.65 -12.64 -17.70
CA HIS A 211 21.90 -12.89 -18.44
C HIS A 211 22.83 -13.83 -17.67
N GLU A 212 23.12 -13.52 -16.40
CA GLU A 212 24.02 -14.36 -15.60
C GLU A 212 23.37 -15.67 -15.16
N LYS A 213 22.05 -15.78 -15.00
CA LYS A 213 21.35 -17.07 -14.76
C LYS A 213 21.72 -18.06 -15.88
N LYS A 214 21.62 -17.63 -17.14
CA LYS A 214 21.93 -18.45 -18.31
C LYS A 214 23.41 -18.86 -18.40
N THR A 215 24.33 -18.04 -17.87
CA THR A 215 25.76 -18.36 -17.80
C THR A 215 26.07 -19.26 -16.60
N TYR A 216 25.55 -18.94 -15.42
CA TYR A 216 25.81 -19.65 -14.16
C TYR A 216 25.27 -21.08 -14.20
N MET A 217 24.05 -21.29 -14.70
CA MET A 217 23.48 -22.64 -14.84
C MET A 217 24.25 -23.54 -15.82
N LYS A 218 24.93 -22.96 -16.83
CA LYS A 218 25.83 -23.73 -17.72
C LYS A 218 27.11 -24.18 -17.01
N VAL A 219 27.61 -23.41 -16.05
CA VAL A 219 28.84 -23.72 -15.30
C VAL A 219 28.54 -24.57 -14.05
N HIS A 220 27.34 -24.45 -13.50
CA HIS A 220 26.89 -25.18 -12.31
C HIS A 220 25.48 -25.79 -12.51
N PRO A 221 25.32 -26.88 -13.30
CA PRO A 221 24.01 -27.47 -13.56
C PRO A 221 23.31 -28.07 -12.32
N GLU A 222 24.09 -28.57 -11.35
CA GLU A 222 23.63 -29.21 -10.12
C GLU A 222 23.23 -28.23 -8.99
N VAL A 223 23.33 -26.90 -9.20
CA VAL A 223 23.18 -25.91 -8.12
C VAL A 223 21.72 -25.70 -7.70
N SER A 224 21.46 -25.48 -6.41
CA SER A 224 20.11 -25.16 -5.96
C SER A 224 19.65 -23.80 -6.50
N GLN A 225 18.37 -23.70 -6.89
CA GLN A 225 17.73 -22.42 -7.26
C GLN A 225 17.85 -21.34 -6.17
N LYS A 226 17.96 -21.73 -4.89
CA LYS A 226 18.22 -20.78 -3.79
C LYS A 226 19.66 -20.25 -3.85
N GLU A 227 20.63 -21.14 -3.98
CA GLU A 227 22.06 -20.82 -4.02
C GLU A 227 22.40 -19.98 -5.26
N LEU A 228 21.82 -20.31 -6.41
CA LEU A 228 21.85 -19.51 -7.64
C LEU A 228 21.32 -18.08 -7.40
N LYS A 229 20.13 -17.94 -6.79
CA LYS A 229 19.54 -16.63 -6.47
C LYS A 229 20.41 -15.81 -5.51
N ASP A 230 21.00 -16.44 -4.49
CA ASP A 230 21.84 -15.76 -3.50
C ASP A 230 23.25 -15.42 -4.03
N ALA A 231 23.86 -16.29 -4.85
CA ALA A 231 25.14 -16.02 -5.53
C ALA A 231 25.02 -14.85 -6.51
N LEU A 232 23.99 -14.84 -7.36
CA LEU A 232 23.74 -13.76 -8.29
C LEU A 232 23.38 -12.45 -7.54
N ARG A 233 22.60 -12.51 -6.45
CA ARG A 233 22.34 -11.33 -5.61
C ARG A 233 23.63 -10.70 -5.05
N ARG A 234 24.58 -11.53 -4.58
CA ARG A 234 25.89 -11.07 -4.10
C ARG A 234 26.70 -10.43 -5.24
N GLN A 235 26.78 -11.08 -6.40
CA GLN A 235 27.49 -10.53 -7.57
C GLN A 235 26.91 -9.18 -8.04
N TRP A 236 25.58 -8.99 -8.07
CA TRP A 236 24.96 -7.68 -8.39
C TRP A 236 25.41 -6.57 -7.44
N SER A 237 25.50 -6.88 -6.13
CA SER A 237 25.97 -5.92 -5.11
C SER A 237 27.45 -5.55 -5.27
N GLN A 238 28.24 -6.43 -5.91
CA GLN A 238 29.68 -6.25 -6.15
C GLN A 238 30.03 -5.75 -7.57
N LEU A 239 29.06 -5.64 -8.49
CA LEU A 239 29.32 -5.08 -9.82
C LEU A 239 29.89 -3.67 -9.73
N SER A 240 30.91 -3.40 -10.55
CA SER A 240 31.41 -2.05 -10.75
C SER A 240 30.38 -1.18 -11.46
N ASP A 241 30.40 0.13 -11.18
CA ASP A 241 29.42 1.07 -11.70
C ASP A 241 29.42 1.15 -13.24
N LYS A 242 30.56 0.96 -13.91
CA LYS A 242 30.64 0.82 -15.38
C LYS A 242 29.90 -0.42 -15.90
N ARG A 243 29.89 -1.53 -15.15
CA ARG A 243 29.10 -2.73 -15.50
C ARG A 243 27.62 -2.52 -15.22
N ARG A 244 27.25 -1.88 -14.11
CA ARG A 244 25.84 -1.50 -13.81
C ARG A 244 25.26 -0.60 -14.90
N LEU A 245 26.02 0.40 -15.34
CA LEU A 245 25.58 1.36 -16.34
C LEU A 245 25.13 0.70 -17.66
N LYS A 246 25.81 -0.35 -18.13
CA LYS A 246 25.39 -1.13 -19.31
C LYS A 246 23.93 -1.62 -19.19
N TRP A 247 23.55 -2.11 -18.02
CA TRP A 247 22.21 -2.62 -17.76
C TRP A 247 21.19 -1.50 -17.49
N ILE A 248 21.66 -0.37 -16.94
CA ILE A 248 20.85 0.84 -16.76
C ILE A 248 20.45 1.42 -18.12
N SER A 249 21.39 1.55 -19.06
CA SER A 249 21.09 1.99 -20.43
C SER A 249 20.14 1.03 -21.14
N LYS A 250 20.40 -0.29 -21.09
CA LYS A 250 19.52 -1.29 -21.73
C LYS A 250 18.11 -1.36 -21.10
N ALA A 251 17.98 -1.06 -19.81
CA ALA A 251 16.66 -0.98 -19.17
C ALA A 251 15.86 0.25 -19.60
N LEU A 252 16.53 1.37 -19.91
CA LEU A 252 15.89 2.58 -20.44
C LEU A 252 15.56 2.45 -21.94
N GLU A 253 16.42 1.79 -22.72
CA GLU A 253 16.15 1.39 -24.11
C GLU A 253 14.84 0.59 -24.19
N LEU A 254 14.74 -0.51 -23.43
CA LEU A 254 13.50 -1.30 -23.33
C LEU A 254 12.32 -0.53 -22.70
N GLN A 255 12.57 0.49 -21.87
CA GLN A 255 11.49 1.38 -21.40
C GLN A 255 10.96 2.26 -22.54
N LYS A 256 11.83 2.78 -23.41
CA LYS A 256 11.43 3.54 -24.60
C LYS A 256 10.66 2.64 -25.58
N ASP A 257 11.18 1.45 -25.89
CA ASP A 257 10.51 0.50 -26.79
C ASP A 257 9.10 0.16 -26.30
N TYR A 258 8.92 0.03 -24.98
CA TYR A 258 7.61 -0.14 -24.35
C TYR A 258 6.75 1.14 -24.41
N GLU A 259 7.29 2.32 -24.14
CA GLU A 259 6.58 3.61 -24.29
C GLU A 259 6.08 3.85 -25.73
N ASP A 260 6.87 3.44 -26.73
CA ASP A 260 6.53 3.52 -28.15
C ASP A 260 5.51 2.45 -28.55
N SER A 261 5.68 1.19 -28.10
CA SER A 261 4.71 0.11 -28.35
C SER A 261 3.35 0.36 -27.71
N MET A 262 3.33 0.90 -26.47
CA MET A 262 2.10 1.30 -25.78
C MET A 262 1.38 2.45 -26.50
N ARG A 263 2.11 3.34 -27.17
CA ARG A 263 1.50 4.43 -27.96
C ARG A 263 0.71 3.88 -29.15
N VAL A 264 1.31 2.96 -29.90
CA VAL A 264 0.64 2.26 -31.02
C VAL A 264 -0.56 1.46 -30.51
N TYR A 265 -0.42 0.77 -29.37
CA TYR A 265 -1.54 0.05 -28.74
C TYR A 265 -2.70 0.99 -28.36
N HIS A 266 -2.43 2.16 -27.77
CA HIS A 266 -3.47 3.13 -27.43
C HIS A 266 -4.10 3.81 -28.66
N GLU A 267 -3.36 3.98 -29.75
CA GLU A 267 -3.90 4.47 -31.03
C GLU A 267 -4.83 3.43 -31.69
N ALA A 268 -4.48 2.14 -31.61
CA ALA A 268 -5.34 1.04 -32.05
C ALA A 268 -6.56 0.78 -31.13
N HIS A 269 -6.47 1.15 -29.85
CA HIS A 269 -7.50 0.88 -28.83
C HIS A 269 -7.89 2.13 -28.02
N PRO A 270 -8.54 3.14 -28.65
CA PRO A 270 -8.84 4.43 -28.02
C PRO A 270 -9.83 4.39 -26.84
N ASP A 271 -10.55 3.27 -26.63
CA ASP A 271 -11.47 3.07 -25.51
C ASP A 271 -10.76 2.59 -24.21
N VAL A 272 -9.46 2.26 -24.30
CA VAL A 272 -8.64 1.79 -23.15
C VAL A 272 -8.04 2.98 -22.40
N ASN A 273 -8.79 3.52 -21.43
CA ASN A 273 -8.44 4.68 -20.62
C ASN A 273 -7.03 4.59 -19.98
N SER A 274 -6.07 5.34 -20.55
CA SER A 274 -4.64 5.28 -20.23
C SER A 274 -4.23 6.12 -19.00
N ASP A 275 -4.31 5.53 -17.79
CA ASP A 275 -3.84 6.17 -16.53
C ASP A 275 -2.96 5.25 -15.65
N ASP A 276 -2.38 4.18 -16.22
CA ASP A 276 -1.35 3.37 -15.52
C ASP A 276 0.04 3.99 -15.76
N HIS A 277 0.34 5.09 -15.06
CA HIS A 277 1.60 5.82 -15.16
C HIS A 277 2.80 4.90 -14.90
N VAL A 278 3.58 4.62 -15.96
CA VAL A 278 4.68 3.67 -15.95
C VAL A 278 5.72 4.06 -14.89
N ARG A 279 5.86 3.22 -13.85
CA ARG A 279 6.83 3.47 -12.78
C ARG A 279 8.25 3.37 -13.33
N SER A 280 9.08 4.37 -13.03
CA SER A 280 10.51 4.44 -13.35
C SER A 280 11.20 3.08 -13.17
N VAL A 281 11.72 2.52 -14.27
CA VAL A 281 12.40 1.22 -14.31
C VAL A 281 13.71 1.23 -13.50
N LEU A 282 14.29 2.42 -13.29
CA LEU A 282 15.47 2.65 -12.46
C LEU A 282 15.10 2.98 -11.01
N THR A 283 15.85 2.39 -10.07
CA THR A 283 15.88 2.84 -8.67
C THR A 283 16.57 4.20 -8.54
N LYS A 284 16.42 4.84 -7.37
CA LYS A 284 17.08 6.12 -7.05
C LYS A 284 18.60 6.06 -7.16
N ALA A 285 19.22 4.93 -6.83
CA ALA A 285 20.68 4.76 -6.88
C ALA A 285 21.17 4.59 -8.33
N GLU A 286 20.46 3.81 -9.15
CA GLU A 286 20.76 3.62 -10.58
C GLU A 286 20.54 4.93 -11.37
N ARG A 287 19.46 5.65 -11.08
CA ARG A 287 19.21 6.98 -11.63
C ARG A 287 20.33 7.96 -11.28
N GLN A 288 20.73 8.04 -10.00
CA GLN A 288 21.86 8.88 -9.58
C GLN A 288 23.20 8.44 -10.19
N LEU A 289 23.38 7.15 -10.52
CA LEU A 289 24.55 6.67 -11.25
C LEU A 289 24.51 7.11 -12.72
N LYS A 290 23.36 7.05 -13.39
CA LYS A 290 23.20 7.59 -14.76
C LYS A 290 23.41 9.10 -14.78
N ASP A 291 22.73 9.85 -13.91
CA ASP A 291 22.86 11.31 -13.77
C ASP A 291 24.35 11.73 -13.67
N LYS A 292 25.15 11.01 -12.85
CA LYS A 292 26.60 11.26 -12.72
C LYS A 292 27.40 10.97 -13.99
N PHE A 293 27.03 9.95 -14.76
CA PHE A 293 27.74 9.55 -15.97
C PHE A 293 27.41 10.46 -17.16
N ASP A 294 26.14 10.84 -17.29
CA ASP A 294 25.66 11.82 -18.27
C ASP A 294 26.24 13.24 -18.04
N GLY A 295 26.87 13.47 -16.88
CA GLY A 295 27.37 14.79 -16.49
C GLY A 295 26.29 15.73 -15.92
N ARG A 296 25.07 15.23 -15.63
CA ARG A 296 23.97 16.01 -15.05
C ARG A 296 24.44 16.64 -13.73
N PRO A 297 24.42 17.98 -13.58
CA PRO A 297 24.90 18.63 -12.37
C PRO A 297 24.16 18.15 -11.12
N THR A 298 24.86 18.13 -9.99
CA THR A 298 24.29 17.68 -8.71
C THR A 298 23.75 18.84 -7.88
N LYS A 299 22.49 18.74 -7.43
CA LYS A 299 21.83 19.83 -6.69
C LYS A 299 22.60 20.16 -5.39
N PRO A 300 23.06 21.41 -5.20
CA PRO A 300 23.89 21.77 -4.05
C PRO A 300 23.09 21.80 -2.74
N PRO A 301 23.77 21.74 -1.58
CA PRO A 301 23.10 21.79 -0.27
C PRO A 301 22.20 23.03 -0.11
N PRO A 302 20.99 22.89 0.47
CA PRO A 302 19.94 23.90 0.35
C PRO A 302 20.15 25.19 1.16
N ASN A 303 21.09 25.21 2.12
CA ASN A 303 21.42 26.35 2.98
C ASN A 303 22.86 26.23 3.50
N GLY A 304 23.39 27.31 4.10
CA GLY A 304 24.76 27.37 4.63
C GLY A 304 25.09 26.29 5.66
N TYR A 305 24.16 25.92 6.55
CA TYR A 305 24.38 24.83 7.53
C TYR A 305 24.53 23.48 6.85
N SER A 306 23.66 23.16 5.89
CA SER A 306 23.74 21.93 5.11
C SER A 306 25.00 21.88 4.23
N LEU A 307 25.48 23.03 3.74
CA LEU A 307 26.76 23.11 3.03
C LEU A 307 27.94 22.82 3.97
N TYR A 308 27.96 23.46 5.13
CA TYR A 308 28.97 23.22 6.17
C TYR A 308 29.01 21.75 6.62
N CYS A 309 27.84 21.13 6.82
CA CYS A 309 27.75 19.69 7.13
C CYS A 309 28.35 18.82 6.03
N ALA A 310 28.03 19.11 4.76
CA ALA A 310 28.52 18.34 3.62
C ALA A 310 30.05 18.43 3.48
N GLU A 311 30.64 19.59 3.76
CA GLU A 311 32.09 19.78 3.71
C GLU A 311 32.80 19.15 4.91
N LEU A 312 32.25 19.26 6.13
CA LEU A 312 32.83 18.61 7.32
C LEU A 312 32.77 17.07 7.23
N MET A 313 31.73 16.50 6.60
CA MET A 313 31.59 15.06 6.36
C MET A 313 32.64 14.48 5.40
N VAL A 314 33.24 15.30 4.52
CA VAL A 314 34.34 14.86 3.64
C VAL A 314 35.67 14.78 4.39
N ASN A 315 35.87 15.66 5.37
CA ASN A 315 37.13 15.80 6.10
C ASN A 315 37.28 14.84 7.29
N MET A 316 36.18 14.36 7.88
CA MET A 316 36.19 13.31 8.90
C MET A 316 35.56 12.04 8.31
N LYS A 317 36.35 11.10 7.79
CA LYS A 317 35.82 9.88 7.17
C LYS A 317 35.60 8.75 8.17
N ASP A 318 36.43 8.72 9.20
CA ASP A 318 36.59 7.62 10.16
C ASP A 318 35.62 7.71 11.36
N VAL A 319 34.95 8.86 11.50
CA VAL A 319 33.91 9.09 12.52
C VAL A 319 32.54 8.62 11.99
N PRO A 320 31.76 7.84 12.77
CA PRO A 320 30.42 7.39 12.38
C PRO A 320 29.49 8.51 11.92
N SER A 321 28.71 8.28 10.86
CA SER A 321 27.97 9.36 10.18
C SER A 321 26.89 10.03 11.04
N THR A 322 26.40 9.34 12.07
CA THR A 322 25.53 9.87 13.13
C THR A 322 26.28 10.90 14.00
N GLU A 323 27.46 10.54 14.50
CA GLU A 323 28.32 11.41 15.31
C GLU A 323 28.81 12.62 14.51
N ARG A 324 29.16 12.44 13.23
CA ARG A 324 29.51 13.56 12.34
C ARG A 324 28.40 14.61 12.29
N MET A 325 27.13 14.19 12.24
CA MET A 325 25.99 15.12 12.26
C MET A 325 25.85 15.85 13.61
N VAL A 326 26.12 15.16 14.72
CA VAL A 326 26.14 15.77 16.07
C VAL A 326 27.28 16.80 16.19
N LEU A 327 28.48 16.47 15.70
CA LEU A 327 29.63 17.38 15.65
C LEU A 327 29.34 18.61 14.77
N CYS A 328 28.77 18.42 13.58
CA CYS A 328 28.31 19.52 12.72
C CYS A 328 27.32 20.43 13.46
N SER A 329 26.36 19.86 14.19
CA SER A 329 25.36 20.62 14.97
C SER A 329 26.01 21.40 16.13
N LYS A 330 26.97 20.79 16.84
CA LYS A 330 27.71 21.42 17.94
C LYS A 330 28.57 22.58 17.44
N GLN A 331 29.40 22.36 16.43
CA GLN A 331 30.28 23.38 15.87
C GLN A 331 29.49 24.50 15.17
N TRP A 332 28.42 24.19 14.42
CA TRP A 332 27.56 25.25 13.84
C TRP A 332 26.89 26.11 14.90
N LYS A 333 26.50 25.57 16.06
CA LYS A 333 26.01 26.42 17.17
C LYS A 333 27.08 27.39 17.65
N MET A 334 28.31 26.91 17.83
CA MET A 334 29.44 27.67 18.37
C MET A 334 30.06 28.70 17.39
N MET A 335 29.92 28.52 16.07
CA MET A 335 30.41 29.50 15.09
C MET A 335 29.74 30.88 15.22
N THR A 336 30.49 31.93 14.88
CA THR A 336 30.00 33.31 14.80
C THR A 336 29.00 33.50 13.66
N GLN A 337 28.23 34.60 13.69
CA GLN A 337 27.32 34.92 12.58
C GLN A 337 28.10 35.20 11.28
N LYS A 338 29.28 35.83 11.37
CA LYS A 338 30.14 36.14 10.21
C LYS A 338 30.56 34.88 9.44
N GLU A 339 30.86 33.79 10.15
CA GLU A 339 31.18 32.49 9.54
C GLU A 339 29.93 31.83 8.93
N LYS A 340 28.80 31.88 9.63
CA LYS A 340 27.50 31.37 9.14
C LYS A 340 27.08 32.06 7.85
N ASP A 341 27.25 33.39 7.77
CA ASP A 341 26.97 34.20 6.59
C ASP A 341 27.92 33.87 5.42
N MET A 342 29.19 33.54 5.70
CA MET A 342 30.15 33.09 4.69
C MET A 342 29.72 31.74 4.08
N PHE A 343 29.31 30.77 4.90
CA PHE A 343 28.74 29.51 4.40
C PHE A 343 27.42 29.71 3.64
N GLN A 344 26.57 30.66 4.06
CA GLN A 344 25.34 30.99 3.36
C GLN A 344 25.61 31.61 1.98
N ARG A 345 26.51 32.60 1.87
CA ARG A 345 26.93 33.18 0.58
C ARG A 345 27.56 32.14 -0.34
N ARG A 346 28.37 31.21 0.19
CA ARG A 346 28.98 30.13 -0.60
C ARG A 346 27.96 29.08 -1.04
N CYS A 347 26.89 28.86 -0.27
CA CYS A 347 25.73 28.07 -0.68
C CYS A 347 24.98 28.74 -1.84
N GLU A 348 24.75 30.05 -1.77
CA GLU A 348 24.12 30.84 -2.84
C GLU A 348 24.97 30.90 -4.11
N GLN A 349 26.30 30.99 -3.98
CA GLN A 349 27.22 30.90 -5.12
C GLN A 349 27.19 29.50 -5.75
N LYS A 350 27.21 28.42 -4.94
CA LYS A 350 27.08 27.04 -5.45
C LYS A 350 25.73 26.78 -6.12
N LYS A 351 24.65 27.45 -5.70
CA LYS A 351 23.35 27.43 -6.41
C LYS A 351 23.45 28.10 -7.78
N LYS A 352 23.91 29.36 -7.85
CA LYS A 352 24.09 30.06 -9.13
C LYS A 352 24.97 29.30 -10.11
N GLN A 353 26.03 28.65 -9.61
CA GLN A 353 26.88 27.78 -10.43
C GLN A 353 26.12 26.54 -10.93
N TYR A 354 25.38 25.86 -10.05
CA TYR A 354 24.51 24.75 -10.43
C TYR A 354 23.46 25.16 -11.48
N ASP A 355 22.85 26.34 -11.34
CA ASP A 355 21.83 26.84 -12.27
C ASP A 355 22.44 27.06 -13.68
N ILE A 356 23.64 27.63 -13.75
CA ILE A 356 24.41 27.82 -15.00
C ILE A 356 24.83 26.49 -15.62
N ASP A 357 25.37 25.57 -14.82
CA ASP A 357 25.84 24.28 -15.33
C ASP A 357 24.65 23.37 -15.73
N LEU A 358 23.51 23.49 -15.06
CA LEU A 358 22.26 22.81 -15.45
C LEU A 358 21.73 23.36 -16.77
N GLN A 359 21.76 24.68 -16.97
CA GLN A 359 21.38 25.27 -18.26
C GLN A 359 22.29 24.76 -19.39
N ARG A 360 23.62 24.74 -19.19
CA ARG A 360 24.57 24.18 -20.16
C ARG A 360 24.33 22.70 -20.46
N PHE A 361 24.03 21.91 -19.42
CA PHE A 361 23.66 20.50 -19.58
C PHE A 361 22.39 20.36 -20.43
N LEU A 362 21.35 21.14 -20.15
CA LEU A 362 20.13 21.17 -20.97
C LEU A 362 20.43 21.59 -22.42
N GLU A 363 21.22 22.63 -22.63
CA GLU A 363 21.63 23.09 -23.97
C GLU A 363 22.41 22.02 -24.76
N SER A 364 23.09 21.09 -24.08
CA SER A 364 23.81 19.97 -24.69
C SER A 364 22.94 18.74 -25.04
N LEU A 365 21.68 18.68 -24.57
CA LEU A 365 20.79 17.54 -24.80
C LEU A 365 19.93 17.71 -26.08
N PRO A 366 19.54 16.59 -26.73
CA PRO A 366 18.48 16.56 -27.74
C PRO A 366 17.16 17.12 -27.21
N GLU A 367 16.36 17.73 -28.09
CA GLU A 367 15.13 18.44 -27.70
C GLU A 367 14.13 17.60 -26.89
N GLU A 368 13.91 16.34 -27.30
CA GLU A 368 13.06 15.38 -26.57
C GLU A 368 13.58 15.10 -25.15
N GLU A 369 14.90 15.06 -24.96
CA GLU A 369 15.51 14.86 -23.64
C GLU A 369 15.51 16.14 -22.81
N ARG A 370 15.65 17.33 -23.44
CA ARG A 370 15.50 18.62 -22.76
C ARG A 370 14.13 18.72 -22.09
N ASP A 371 13.06 18.44 -22.81
CA ASP A 371 11.69 18.56 -22.28
C ASP A 371 11.37 17.48 -21.23
N ARG A 372 11.89 16.25 -21.39
CA ARG A 372 11.82 15.21 -20.35
C ARG A 372 12.55 15.69 -19.07
N VAL A 373 13.78 16.17 -19.17
CA VAL A 373 14.59 16.64 -18.02
C VAL A 373 13.99 17.88 -17.36
N MET A 374 13.49 18.86 -18.14
CA MET A 374 12.80 20.05 -17.64
C MET A 374 11.51 19.71 -16.90
N THR A 375 10.78 18.69 -17.35
CA THR A 375 9.57 18.21 -16.69
C THR A 375 9.90 17.50 -15.37
N GLU A 376 10.95 16.65 -15.34
CA GLU A 376 11.47 16.08 -14.08
C GLU A 376 11.91 17.18 -13.09
N GLU A 377 12.56 18.23 -13.56
CA GLU A 377 13.11 19.30 -12.71
C GLU A 377 12.00 20.12 -12.05
N LYS A 378 10.97 20.48 -12.84
CA LYS A 378 9.72 21.12 -12.34
C LYS A 378 8.99 20.25 -11.32
N LEU A 379 8.80 18.96 -11.59
CA LEU A 379 8.19 18.03 -10.62
C LEU A 379 9.06 17.86 -9.37
N GLY A 380 10.39 17.81 -9.52
CA GLY A 380 11.35 17.66 -8.42
C GLY A 380 11.38 18.83 -7.43
N GLY A 381 10.84 20.01 -7.81
CA GLY A 381 10.60 21.12 -6.89
C GLY A 381 9.41 20.89 -5.95
N ALA A 382 8.43 20.07 -6.35
CA ALA A 382 7.28 19.70 -5.53
C ALA A 382 7.67 18.62 -4.52
N LYS A 383 8.20 19.06 -3.37
CA LYS A 383 8.71 18.23 -2.26
C LYS A 383 7.84 16.99 -1.98
N LEU A 384 8.36 15.81 -2.32
CA LEU A 384 7.77 14.50 -2.00
C LEU A 384 7.44 14.40 -0.50
N GLY A 385 6.14 14.41 -0.18
CA GLY A 385 5.64 14.05 1.13
C GLY A 385 5.59 12.53 1.24
N VAL A 386 6.26 11.96 2.24
CA VAL A 386 6.09 10.54 2.57
C VAL A 386 4.67 10.34 3.10
N GLY A 387 3.81 9.72 2.29
CA GLY A 387 2.39 9.51 2.57
C GLY A 387 1.85 8.33 1.79
N MET A 388 1.25 7.39 2.53
CA MET A 388 0.70 6.10 2.12
C MET A 388 0.12 6.02 0.69
N THR A 389 0.42 4.93 -0.03
CA THR A 389 -0.26 4.57 -1.28
C THR A 389 -1.77 4.46 -1.07
N SER A 390 -2.55 5.15 -1.90
CA SER A 390 -4.00 4.99 -1.99
C SER A 390 -4.44 5.07 -3.47
N SER A 391 -5.25 4.10 -3.90
CA SER A 391 -5.51 3.85 -5.33
C SER A 391 -6.50 4.85 -5.96
N PRO A 392 -6.27 5.30 -7.21
CA PRO A 392 -7.11 6.30 -7.88
C PRO A 392 -8.36 5.70 -8.55
N HIS A 393 -9.38 5.34 -7.77
CA HIS A 393 -10.69 4.94 -8.32
C HIS A 393 -11.86 5.69 -7.65
N ARG A 394 -12.08 6.96 -8.05
CA ARG A 394 -13.43 7.54 -8.07
C ARG A 394 -13.60 8.76 -8.99
N ALA A 395 -13.62 8.52 -10.30
CA ALA A 395 -14.29 9.46 -11.20
C ALA A 395 -15.78 9.59 -10.83
N LYS A 396 -16.34 10.80 -11.01
CA LYS A 396 -17.80 11.06 -10.96
C LYS A 396 -18.15 12.22 -11.89
N SER A 397 -18.51 11.89 -13.13
CA SER A 397 -19.32 12.77 -13.98
C SER A 397 -20.81 12.52 -13.69
N PRO A 398 -21.68 13.53 -13.75
CA PRO A 398 -23.13 13.35 -13.66
C PRO A 398 -23.71 12.80 -14.96
N SER A 399 -24.81 12.05 -14.86
CA SER A 399 -25.55 11.51 -16.01
C SER A 399 -26.48 12.55 -16.64
N VAL A 400 -26.64 12.46 -17.96
CA VAL A 400 -27.82 12.94 -18.69
C VAL A 400 -28.62 11.72 -19.16
N LYS A 401 -29.96 11.78 -19.11
CA LYS A 401 -30.85 10.81 -19.75
C LYS A 401 -31.34 11.34 -21.10
N GLY A 402 -31.45 10.46 -22.09
CA GLY A 402 -31.87 10.82 -23.45
C GLY A 402 -33.39 10.78 -23.69
N GLY A 403 -33.76 10.97 -24.96
CA GLY A 403 -35.10 10.82 -25.52
C GLY A 403 -35.05 11.02 -27.03
N GLU A 404 -35.64 10.11 -27.81
CA GLU A 404 -35.40 9.97 -29.25
C GLU A 404 -36.43 10.72 -30.13
N ARG A 405 -35.95 11.37 -31.21
CA ARG A 405 -36.38 11.10 -32.60
C ARG A 405 -35.43 11.80 -33.59
N GLY A 406 -35.15 11.20 -34.75
CA GLY A 406 -34.15 11.71 -35.70
C GLY A 406 -34.68 12.00 -37.12
N ARG A 407 -33.90 12.80 -37.86
CA ARG A 407 -33.77 12.91 -39.34
C ARG A 407 -32.48 13.68 -39.65
N GLU A 408 -31.94 13.51 -40.86
CA GLU A 408 -30.64 14.06 -41.28
C GLU A 408 -30.67 15.54 -41.67
N ALA A 409 -29.56 16.27 -41.43
CA ALA A 409 -29.02 17.37 -42.24
C ALA A 409 -27.62 17.80 -41.75
N GLU A 410 -26.84 18.46 -42.63
CA GLU A 410 -25.48 19.00 -42.38
C GLU A 410 -25.47 20.31 -41.53
N PRO A 411 -24.29 20.78 -41.04
CA PRO A 411 -24.22 21.66 -39.87
C PRO A 411 -24.17 23.18 -40.17
N GLU A 412 -24.99 23.94 -39.44
CA GLU A 412 -24.88 25.40 -39.30
C GLU A 412 -25.18 25.85 -37.84
N SER A 413 -25.26 27.16 -37.58
CA SER A 413 -24.85 27.77 -36.30
C SER A 413 -25.95 28.51 -35.51
N TRP A 414 -25.61 28.88 -34.25
CA TRP A 414 -26.23 29.87 -33.32
C TRP A 414 -27.07 29.41 -32.10
N LEU A 415 -26.57 29.83 -30.92
CA LEU A 415 -27.16 30.21 -29.61
C LEU A 415 -28.60 29.81 -29.18
N PRO A 416 -28.77 29.63 -27.85
CA PRO A 416 -29.79 30.45 -27.15
C PRO A 416 -29.27 31.10 -25.84
N ALA A 417 -30.12 31.96 -25.24
CA ALA A 417 -29.82 32.76 -24.04
C ALA A 417 -30.23 32.08 -22.69
N GLY A 418 -29.86 32.71 -21.56
CA GLY A 418 -30.20 32.25 -20.19
C GLY A 418 -31.65 32.53 -19.76
N PRO A 419 -32.01 32.25 -18.48
CA PRO A 419 -31.72 33.24 -17.44
C PRO A 419 -31.29 32.67 -16.05
N GLN A 420 -31.27 33.55 -15.05
CA GLN A 420 -30.69 33.41 -13.70
C GLN A 420 -31.26 32.29 -12.81
N LYS A 421 -30.44 31.79 -11.86
CA LYS A 421 -30.91 31.47 -10.49
C LYS A 421 -29.84 31.70 -9.40
N GLU A 422 -30.29 31.62 -8.15
CA GLU A 422 -29.69 32.22 -6.95
C GLU A 422 -28.48 31.50 -6.34
N ARG A 423 -27.84 32.16 -5.37
CA ARG A 423 -26.78 31.59 -4.53
C ARG A 423 -27.33 30.54 -3.55
N ARG A 424 -26.57 29.48 -3.32
CA ARG A 424 -26.59 28.72 -2.04
C ARG A 424 -25.21 28.14 -1.72
N ASP A 425 -24.90 28.02 -0.44
CA ASP A 425 -23.54 27.81 0.06
C ASP A 425 -22.86 26.50 -0.35
N GLY A 426 -21.65 26.64 -0.91
CA GLY A 426 -20.69 25.56 -1.15
C GLY A 426 -19.45 25.75 -0.28
N LYS A 427 -18.99 24.67 0.37
CA LYS A 427 -17.85 24.64 1.31
C LYS A 427 -16.63 25.41 0.79
N LYS A 428 -16.10 26.33 1.61
CA LYS A 428 -14.82 27.02 1.36
C LYS A 428 -13.66 26.02 1.34
N THR A 429 -13.27 25.55 0.16
CA THR A 429 -11.87 25.18 -0.08
C THR A 429 -11.04 26.46 -0.16
N VAL A 430 -9.85 26.45 0.44
CA VAL A 430 -8.92 27.59 0.33
C VAL A 430 -8.32 27.55 -1.07
N LYS A 431 -8.87 28.36 -1.98
CA LYS A 431 -8.25 28.60 -3.29
C LYS A 431 -6.94 29.36 -3.07
N LEU A 432 -5.93 29.04 -3.89
CA LEU A 432 -4.76 29.90 -4.03
C LEU A 432 -5.19 31.24 -4.67
N PRO A 433 -4.54 32.37 -4.33
CA PRO A 433 -4.72 33.65 -5.00
C PRO A 433 -4.60 33.50 -6.53
N GLU A 434 -5.48 34.18 -7.29
CA GLU A 434 -5.33 34.22 -8.75
C GLU A 434 -4.00 34.89 -9.12
N THR A 435 -3.20 34.21 -9.94
CA THR A 435 -1.91 34.68 -10.43
C THR A 435 -2.04 36.06 -11.08
N PRO A 436 -1.04 36.95 -10.88
CA PRO A 436 -1.14 38.34 -11.29
C PRO A 436 -1.13 38.45 -12.81
N LYS A 437 -2.08 39.21 -13.35
CA LYS A 437 -2.30 39.36 -14.79
C LYS A 437 -1.35 40.40 -15.38
N THR A 438 -0.71 40.06 -16.50
CA THR A 438 0.15 40.99 -17.23
C THR A 438 -0.64 42.19 -17.78
N ALA A 439 0.06 43.27 -18.11
CA ALA A 439 -0.57 44.45 -18.72
C ALA A 439 -1.36 44.11 -19.99
N GLU A 440 -0.87 43.16 -20.78
CA GLU A 440 -1.54 42.64 -21.96
C GLU A 440 -2.82 41.91 -21.58
N GLU A 441 -2.77 40.92 -20.68
CA GLU A 441 -3.96 40.18 -20.23
C GLU A 441 -5.01 41.07 -19.56
N MET A 442 -4.60 42.14 -18.86
CA MET A 442 -5.54 43.10 -18.26
C MET A 442 -6.25 43.96 -19.30
N TRP A 443 -5.55 44.38 -20.36
CA TRP A 443 -6.18 45.06 -21.49
C TRP A 443 -7.06 44.09 -22.28
N GLN A 444 -6.54 42.89 -22.61
CA GLN A 444 -7.26 41.86 -23.34
C GLN A 444 -8.59 41.53 -22.64
N HIS A 445 -8.60 41.28 -21.32
CA HIS A 445 -9.83 41.04 -20.56
C HIS A 445 -10.81 42.22 -20.55
N SER A 446 -10.37 43.46 -20.82
CA SER A 446 -11.26 44.62 -20.91
C SER A 446 -11.95 44.76 -22.27
N VAL A 447 -11.32 44.29 -23.37
CA VAL A 447 -11.85 44.40 -24.74
C VAL A 447 -12.32 43.06 -25.33
N ILE A 448 -12.14 41.94 -24.61
CA ILE A 448 -12.49 40.59 -25.07
C ILE A 448 -13.96 40.48 -25.51
N GLY A 449 -14.88 41.22 -24.89
CA GLY A 449 -16.29 41.26 -25.28
C GLY A 449 -16.49 41.87 -26.68
N ASP A 450 -15.90 43.04 -26.91
CA ASP A 450 -16.02 43.78 -28.18
C ASP A 450 -15.34 43.03 -29.34
N TYR A 451 -14.18 42.41 -29.08
CA TYR A 451 -13.49 41.59 -30.08
C TYR A 451 -14.23 40.27 -30.33
N LEU A 452 -14.81 39.61 -29.32
CA LEU A 452 -15.67 38.44 -29.57
C LEU A 452 -16.92 38.82 -30.38
N ALA A 453 -17.55 39.97 -30.13
CA ALA A 453 -18.64 40.47 -30.96
C ALA A 453 -18.18 40.72 -32.41
N LYS A 454 -17.07 41.44 -32.60
CA LYS A 454 -16.48 41.77 -33.91
C LYS A 454 -16.12 40.53 -34.75
N TYR A 455 -15.71 39.44 -34.11
CA TYR A 455 -15.32 38.19 -34.78
C TYR A 455 -16.37 37.07 -34.68
N ARG A 456 -17.66 37.39 -34.47
CA ARG A 456 -18.78 36.42 -34.41
C ARG A 456 -18.54 35.26 -33.43
N SER A 457 -18.03 35.60 -32.24
CA SER A 457 -17.64 34.68 -31.17
C SER A 457 -16.47 33.72 -31.50
N ASP A 458 -15.77 33.88 -32.64
CA ASP A 458 -14.53 33.16 -32.91
C ASP A 458 -13.43 33.66 -31.96
N ARG A 459 -13.24 32.91 -30.89
CA ARG A 459 -12.29 33.22 -29.83
C ARG A 459 -10.83 33.25 -30.31
N ARG A 460 -10.46 32.44 -31.31
CA ARG A 460 -9.09 32.42 -31.85
C ARG A 460 -8.81 33.67 -32.69
N LYS A 461 -9.73 34.01 -33.60
CA LYS A 461 -9.60 35.24 -34.42
C LYS A 461 -9.65 36.50 -33.57
N ALA A 462 -10.51 36.53 -32.54
CA ALA A 462 -10.53 37.60 -31.55
C ALA A 462 -9.17 37.76 -30.84
N GLN A 463 -8.61 36.68 -30.29
CA GLN A 463 -7.32 36.70 -29.60
C GLN A 463 -6.16 37.16 -30.50
N VAL A 464 -6.03 36.64 -31.72
CA VAL A 464 -4.97 37.06 -32.67
C VAL A 464 -5.11 38.54 -33.03
N ALA A 465 -6.33 39.03 -33.28
CA ALA A 465 -6.57 40.44 -33.56
C ALA A 465 -6.28 41.35 -32.35
N MET A 466 -6.50 40.86 -31.13
CA MET A 466 -6.15 41.56 -29.88
C MET A 466 -4.63 41.63 -29.71
N GLU A 467 -3.89 40.53 -29.89
CA GLU A 467 -2.43 40.55 -29.85
C GLU A 467 -1.81 41.54 -30.86
N VAL A 468 -2.33 41.57 -32.10
CA VAL A 468 -1.86 42.52 -33.12
C VAL A 468 -2.13 43.97 -32.69
N ALA A 469 -3.35 44.26 -32.23
CA ALA A 469 -3.72 45.59 -31.75
C ALA A 469 -2.88 46.03 -30.53
N TRP A 470 -2.62 45.11 -29.59
CA TRP A 470 -1.72 45.36 -28.47
C TRP A 470 -0.29 45.62 -28.94
N LYS A 471 0.25 44.84 -29.89
CA LYS A 471 1.59 45.06 -30.44
C LYS A 471 1.70 46.47 -31.06
N SER A 472 0.69 46.91 -31.84
CA SER A 472 0.63 48.26 -32.43
C SER A 472 0.34 49.42 -31.46
N MET A 473 -0.31 49.17 -30.32
CA MET A 473 -0.73 50.21 -29.35
C MET A 473 0.44 51.07 -28.85
N GLU A 474 0.23 52.38 -28.66
CA GLU A 474 1.30 53.28 -28.24
C GLU A 474 1.79 53.02 -26.81
N LYS A 475 3.04 53.39 -26.55
CA LYS A 475 3.62 53.38 -25.19
C LYS A 475 2.79 54.20 -24.20
N LYS A 476 2.15 55.29 -24.66
CA LYS A 476 1.29 56.18 -23.87
C LYS A 476 0.10 55.42 -23.26
N GLU A 477 -0.55 54.61 -24.07
CA GLU A 477 -1.76 53.86 -23.73
C GLU A 477 -1.42 52.63 -22.88
N LYS A 478 -0.33 51.93 -23.23
CA LYS A 478 0.21 50.78 -22.47
C LYS A 478 0.53 51.12 -21.02
N ILE A 479 0.95 52.35 -20.70
CA ILE A 479 1.25 52.78 -19.32
C ILE A 479 0.05 52.62 -18.38
N LEU A 480 -1.18 52.82 -18.83
CA LEU A 480 -2.38 52.64 -18.00
C LEU A 480 -2.52 51.17 -17.57
N TRP A 481 -2.32 50.25 -18.50
CA TRP A 481 -2.42 48.80 -18.27
C TRP A 481 -1.23 48.25 -17.48
N ILE A 482 -0.03 48.81 -17.67
CA ILE A 482 1.15 48.51 -16.85
C ILE A 482 0.94 48.94 -15.40
N LYS A 483 0.35 50.11 -15.13
CA LYS A 483 -0.02 50.52 -13.77
C LYS A 483 -1.04 49.56 -13.15
N LYS A 484 -2.08 49.19 -13.90
CA LYS A 484 -3.13 48.26 -13.46
C LYS A 484 -2.56 46.87 -13.13
N ALA A 485 -1.63 46.36 -13.94
CA ALA A 485 -0.93 45.10 -13.68
C ALA A 485 0.00 45.19 -12.46
N ALA A 486 0.67 46.33 -12.24
CA ALA A 486 1.45 46.55 -11.02
C ALA A 486 0.57 46.66 -9.75
N GLU A 487 -0.71 47.02 -9.88
CA GLU A 487 -1.69 46.97 -8.79
C GLU A 487 -2.22 45.55 -8.56
N ASP A 488 -2.46 44.76 -9.61
CA ASP A 488 -2.83 43.34 -9.51
C ASP A 488 -1.69 42.48 -8.95
N GLN A 489 -0.44 42.79 -9.30
CA GLN A 489 0.77 42.24 -8.66
C GLN A 489 0.78 42.53 -7.15
N LYS A 490 0.49 43.77 -6.73
CA LYS A 490 0.39 44.14 -5.30
C LYS A 490 -0.81 43.50 -4.60
N ARG A 491 -1.91 43.25 -5.30
CA ARG A 491 -3.03 42.43 -4.78
C ARG A 491 -2.54 41.00 -4.53
N TYR A 492 -1.96 40.36 -5.53
CA TYR A 492 -1.46 38.99 -5.43
C TYR A 492 -0.40 38.85 -4.32
N GLU A 493 0.56 39.77 -4.21
CA GLU A 493 1.56 39.78 -3.13
C GLU A 493 0.94 39.94 -1.74
N ARG A 494 -0.11 40.78 -1.62
CA ARG A 494 -0.86 40.97 -0.35
C ARG A 494 -1.65 39.72 0.02
N GLU A 495 -2.41 39.15 -0.91
CA GLU A 495 -3.16 37.90 -0.70
C GLU A 495 -2.22 36.72 -0.42
N LEU A 496 -1.05 36.68 -1.07
CA LEU A 496 -0.02 35.66 -0.83
C LEU A 496 0.62 35.83 0.56
N LEU A 497 0.82 37.06 1.03
CA LEU A 497 1.30 37.35 2.39
C LEU A 497 0.25 36.98 3.46
N GLU A 498 -1.02 37.27 3.20
CA GLU A 498 -2.16 36.89 4.05
C GLU A 498 -2.33 35.36 4.12
N MET A 499 -2.30 34.67 2.98
CA MET A 499 -2.24 33.21 2.88
C MET A 499 -1.01 32.61 3.58
N ARG A 500 0.13 33.32 3.58
CA ARG A 500 1.36 32.88 4.28
C ARG A 500 1.26 33.04 5.79
N ALA A 501 0.50 34.02 6.28
CA ALA A 501 0.10 34.11 7.69
C ALA A 501 -0.89 33.00 8.07
N LEU A 502 -1.79 32.62 7.16
CA LEU A 502 -2.82 31.60 7.32
C LEU A 502 -2.43 30.21 6.77
N GLY A 503 -1.15 29.84 6.86
CA GLY A 503 -0.62 28.60 6.29
C GLY A 503 -1.27 27.31 6.83
N PRO A 504 -1.12 26.16 6.13
CA PRO A 504 -1.94 24.94 6.30
C PRO A 504 -1.61 24.11 7.56
N ASN A 505 -1.13 24.75 8.62
CA ASN A 505 -1.00 24.15 9.92
C ASN A 505 -1.69 25.09 10.91
N GLN A 506 -2.72 24.60 11.60
CA GLN A 506 -3.26 25.23 12.81
C GLN A 506 -2.17 25.17 13.88
N ARG A 507 -1.18 26.07 13.75
CA ARG A 507 -0.18 26.35 14.76
C ARG A 507 -0.97 26.80 15.98
N LYS A 508 -1.01 25.92 16.99
CA LYS A 508 -1.39 26.27 18.36
C LYS A 508 -0.79 27.65 18.64
N PRO A 509 -1.57 28.67 19.05
CA PRO A 509 -0.99 29.93 19.44
C PRO A 509 0.09 29.63 20.48
N LYS A 510 1.34 29.96 20.16
CA LYS A 510 2.44 29.81 21.11
C LYS A 510 2.37 31.01 22.04
N PHE A 511 1.48 30.92 23.02
CA PHE A 511 1.49 31.82 24.16
C PHE A 511 2.85 31.65 24.84
N ASP A 512 3.63 32.73 24.91
CA ASP A 512 5.00 32.62 25.39
C ASP A 512 5.03 32.37 26.91
N GLY A 513 6.02 31.61 27.34
CA GLY A 513 6.10 31.13 28.72
C GLY A 513 5.00 30.15 29.16
N GLU A 514 4.16 29.57 28.26
CA GLU A 514 3.21 28.51 28.66
C GLU A 514 3.97 27.37 29.37
N PRO A 515 3.62 27.02 30.63
CA PRO A 515 4.30 25.96 31.38
C PRO A 515 4.38 24.64 30.62
N LYS A 516 5.49 23.93 30.78
CA LYS A 516 5.73 22.62 30.16
C LYS A 516 5.04 21.52 30.96
N LYS A 517 4.31 20.64 30.27
CA LYS A 517 3.65 19.50 30.90
C LYS A 517 4.69 18.51 31.47
N PRO A 518 4.57 18.11 32.75
CA PRO A 518 5.36 17.00 33.29
C PRO A 518 4.89 15.67 32.68
N PRO A 519 5.64 14.58 32.90
CA PRO A 519 5.22 13.23 32.55
C PRO A 519 3.87 12.83 33.16
N VAL A 520 3.14 11.93 32.48
CA VAL A 520 1.77 11.52 32.87
C VAL A 520 1.68 10.08 33.36
N SER A 521 2.81 9.46 33.69
CA SER A 521 2.92 8.10 34.21
C SER A 521 4.26 7.90 34.94
N GLY A 522 4.26 7.13 36.03
CA GLY A 522 5.48 6.86 36.81
C GLY A 522 6.61 6.24 35.97
N TYR A 523 6.26 5.41 34.98
CA TYR A 523 7.23 4.87 34.01
C TYR A 523 7.89 5.98 33.17
N GLN A 524 7.13 7.03 32.81
CA GLN A 524 7.68 8.15 32.06
C GLN A 524 8.62 9.00 32.92
N MET A 525 8.29 9.26 34.19
CA MET A 525 9.22 9.90 35.15
C MET A 525 10.53 9.11 35.27
N PHE A 526 10.43 7.81 35.58
CA PHE A 526 11.58 6.92 35.68
C PHE A 526 12.42 6.88 34.40
N SER A 527 11.77 6.84 33.22
CA SER A 527 12.47 6.91 31.93
C SER A 527 13.17 8.26 31.70
N GLN A 528 12.57 9.36 32.16
CA GLN A 528 13.18 10.69 32.04
C GLN A 528 14.37 10.82 32.99
N GLU A 529 14.27 10.30 34.22
CA GLU A 529 15.36 10.26 35.20
C GLU A 529 16.57 9.49 34.64
N LEU A 530 16.40 8.24 34.20
CA LEU A 530 17.48 7.43 33.62
C LEU A 530 18.03 7.94 32.27
N LEU A 531 17.25 8.71 31.51
CA LEU A 531 17.75 9.40 30.31
C LEU A 531 18.48 10.72 30.65
N THR A 532 18.31 11.25 31.86
CA THR A 532 18.91 12.52 32.32
C THR A 532 20.11 12.30 33.24
N SER A 533 20.15 11.23 34.03
CA SER A 533 21.32 10.84 34.85
C SER A 533 22.56 10.53 33.99
N GLY A 534 22.34 10.14 32.74
CA GLY A 534 23.38 9.97 31.74
C GLY A 534 24.09 8.62 31.78
N GLU A 535 23.82 7.77 32.79
CA GLU A 535 24.37 6.41 32.93
C GLU A 535 24.30 5.61 31.62
N LEU A 536 23.15 5.66 30.95
CA LEU A 536 22.85 4.86 29.77
C LEU A 536 23.40 5.45 28.45
N ASN A 537 24.09 6.59 28.47
CA ASN A 537 24.49 7.32 27.25
C ASN A 537 25.44 6.55 26.30
N HIS A 538 26.00 5.43 26.72
CA HIS A 538 26.79 4.52 25.87
C HIS A 538 25.93 3.63 24.97
N PHE A 539 24.63 3.49 25.24
CA PHE A 539 23.67 2.74 24.41
C PHE A 539 22.93 3.67 23.42
N SER A 540 22.52 3.12 22.27
CA SER A 540 21.66 3.85 21.33
C SER A 540 20.27 4.10 21.94
N LEU A 541 19.53 5.08 21.42
CA LEU A 541 18.20 5.43 21.96
C LEU A 541 17.22 4.23 21.95
N LYS A 542 17.36 3.27 21.03
CA LYS A 542 16.53 2.06 21.00
C LYS A 542 16.87 1.13 22.17
N GLU A 543 18.15 0.85 22.38
CA GLU A 543 18.64 0.02 23.49
C GLU A 543 18.36 0.66 24.85
N ARG A 544 18.55 1.98 24.99
CA ARG A 544 18.19 2.72 26.22
C ARG A 544 16.74 2.52 26.62
N MET A 545 15.80 2.58 25.67
CA MET A 545 14.38 2.34 25.98
C MET A 545 14.08 0.89 26.37
N VAL A 546 14.79 -0.10 25.80
CA VAL A 546 14.69 -1.52 26.20
C VAL A 546 15.23 -1.72 27.62
N GLU A 547 16.39 -1.17 27.93
CA GLU A 547 17.03 -1.28 29.25
C GLU A 547 16.22 -0.57 30.35
N ILE A 548 15.71 0.64 30.08
CA ILE A 548 14.75 1.32 30.96
C ILE A 548 13.48 0.47 31.15
N GLY A 549 13.03 -0.22 30.10
CA GLY A 549 11.96 -1.22 30.18
C GLY A 549 12.30 -2.36 31.14
N LYS A 550 13.46 -3.01 30.99
CA LYS A 550 13.93 -4.10 31.89
C LYS A 550 14.03 -3.62 33.34
N ARG A 551 14.69 -2.48 33.59
CA ARG A 551 14.82 -1.88 34.94
C ARG A 551 13.47 -1.54 35.57
N TRP A 552 12.53 -0.97 34.82
CA TRP A 552 11.19 -0.65 35.34
C TRP A 552 10.44 -1.92 35.77
N HIS A 553 10.50 -3.01 35.01
CA HIS A 553 9.85 -4.26 35.41
C HIS A 553 10.45 -4.78 36.72
N LYS A 554 11.78 -4.73 36.89
CA LYS A 554 12.52 -5.18 38.09
C LYS A 554 12.29 -4.32 39.35
N LEU A 555 11.77 -3.09 39.24
CA LEU A 555 11.42 -2.27 40.43
C LEU A 555 10.28 -2.90 41.26
N SER A 556 10.38 -2.85 42.58
CA SER A 556 9.29 -3.28 43.47
C SER A 556 8.07 -2.33 43.41
N PRO A 557 6.86 -2.78 43.80
CA PRO A 557 5.65 -1.94 43.77
C PRO A 557 5.82 -0.61 44.52
N ALA A 558 6.41 -0.62 45.72
CA ALA A 558 6.65 0.59 46.51
C ALA A 558 7.52 1.65 45.78
N HIS A 559 8.49 1.22 44.96
CA HIS A 559 9.27 2.15 44.13
C HIS A 559 8.45 2.69 42.95
N LYS A 560 7.62 1.85 42.33
CA LYS A 560 6.69 2.27 41.26
C LYS A 560 5.65 3.28 41.78
N ASP A 561 5.16 3.08 43.01
CA ASP A 561 4.26 4.02 43.69
C ASP A 561 4.98 5.32 44.09
N LYS A 562 6.26 5.30 44.49
CA LYS A 562 7.06 6.53 44.68
C LYS A 562 7.09 7.40 43.41
N TYR A 563 7.35 6.80 42.24
CA TYR A 563 7.32 7.52 40.96
C TYR A 563 5.91 7.99 40.56
N LYS A 564 4.86 7.27 40.96
CA LYS A 564 3.47 7.71 40.76
C LYS A 564 3.14 8.92 41.64
N THR A 565 3.52 8.92 42.91
CA THR A 565 3.35 10.08 43.80
C THR A 565 4.08 11.32 43.26
N GLN A 566 5.32 11.16 42.76
CA GLN A 566 6.05 12.26 42.10
C GLN A 566 5.36 12.78 40.83
N VAL A 567 4.69 11.92 40.06
CA VAL A 567 3.87 12.33 38.91
C VAL A 567 2.65 13.13 39.36
N ASP A 568 1.94 12.66 40.39
CA ASP A 568 0.74 13.31 40.89
C ASP A 568 1.07 14.68 41.53
N GLU A 569 2.20 14.78 42.23
CA GLU A 569 2.78 16.01 42.78
C GLU A 569 3.17 17.00 41.67
N GLN A 570 4.00 16.61 40.70
CA GLN A 570 4.37 17.49 39.59
C GLN A 570 3.17 17.89 38.73
N GLN A 571 2.15 17.03 38.58
CA GLN A 571 0.90 17.42 37.91
C GLN A 571 0.10 18.45 38.70
N ALA A 572 0.13 18.41 40.04
CA ALA A 572 -0.49 19.43 40.88
C ALA A 572 0.27 20.76 40.81
N GLU A 573 1.60 20.75 40.90
CA GLU A 573 2.46 21.92 40.70
C GLU A 573 2.24 22.55 39.33
N TYR A 574 2.35 21.76 38.25
CA TYR A 574 2.10 22.19 36.88
C TYR A 574 0.71 22.80 36.69
N LYS A 575 -0.31 22.24 37.34
CA LYS A 575 -1.67 22.78 37.29
C LYS A 575 -1.75 24.14 38.00
N ALA A 576 -1.11 24.30 39.15
CA ALA A 576 -1.05 25.57 39.87
C ALA A 576 -0.25 26.64 39.09
N GLU A 577 0.89 26.27 38.51
CA GLU A 577 1.71 27.13 37.64
C GLU A 577 0.91 27.57 36.40
N LEU A 578 0.25 26.64 35.71
CA LEU A 578 -0.61 26.93 34.56
C LEU A 578 -1.81 27.81 34.95
N GLU A 579 -2.45 27.57 36.09
CA GLU A 579 -3.52 28.44 36.59
C GLU A 579 -3.01 29.84 36.93
N ASN A 580 -1.79 29.98 37.43
CA ASN A 580 -1.19 31.28 37.75
C ASN A 580 -0.73 32.04 36.49
N TRP A 581 -0.16 31.34 35.51
CA TRP A 581 0.17 31.91 34.20
C TRP A 581 -1.11 32.32 33.43
N VAL A 582 -2.19 31.53 33.48
CA VAL A 582 -3.52 31.93 32.94
C VAL A 582 -4.12 33.13 33.69
N LYS A 583 -3.67 33.45 34.92
CA LYS A 583 -4.07 34.69 35.64
C LYS A 583 -3.20 35.90 35.27
N SER A 584 -1.95 35.72 34.82
CA SER A 584 -1.05 36.82 34.43
C SER A 584 -1.18 37.25 32.96
N LEU A 585 -1.81 36.43 32.10
CA LEU A 585 -2.21 36.82 30.74
C LEU A 585 -3.22 37.98 30.73
N SER A 586 -3.19 38.78 29.66
CA SER A 586 -4.15 39.87 29.45
C SER A 586 -5.61 39.36 29.39
N PRO A 587 -6.63 40.19 29.66
CA PRO A 587 -8.03 39.79 29.52
C PRO A 587 -8.38 39.24 28.13
N GLN A 588 -7.77 39.81 27.08
CA GLN A 588 -7.91 39.38 25.68
C GLN A 588 -7.26 38.00 25.47
N ASP A 589 -5.98 37.84 25.82
CA ASP A 589 -5.25 36.57 25.63
C ASP A 589 -5.86 35.42 26.44
N ARG A 590 -6.34 35.73 27.65
CA ARG A 590 -7.04 34.78 28.53
C ARG A 590 -8.36 34.31 27.94
N ALA A 591 -9.08 35.16 27.19
CA ALA A 591 -10.27 34.76 26.45
C ALA A 591 -9.90 33.82 25.28
N VAL A 592 -8.89 34.18 24.49
CA VAL A 592 -8.39 33.36 23.36
C VAL A 592 -7.88 31.99 23.86
N TYR A 593 -7.15 31.94 24.97
CA TYR A 593 -6.71 30.69 25.60
C TYR A 593 -7.88 29.80 26.03
N LYS A 594 -8.95 30.39 26.58
CA LYS A 594 -10.17 29.68 27.01
C LYS A 594 -10.95 29.10 25.82
N GLU A 595 -11.04 29.83 24.71
CA GLU A 595 -11.67 29.33 23.47
C GLU A 595 -10.85 28.22 22.80
N PHE A 596 -9.53 28.37 22.74
CA PHE A 596 -8.62 27.38 22.15
C PHE A 596 -8.59 26.08 22.96
N SER A 597 -8.47 26.17 24.29
CA SER A 597 -8.43 25.01 25.19
C SER A 597 -9.76 24.25 25.26
N SER A 598 -10.91 24.94 25.20
CA SER A 598 -12.23 24.29 25.15
C SER A 598 -12.50 23.61 23.79
N THR A 599 -12.11 24.24 22.68
CA THR A 599 -12.20 23.63 21.34
C THR A 599 -11.39 22.33 21.25
N LYS A 600 -10.21 22.28 21.87
CA LYS A 600 -9.36 21.08 21.94
C LYS A 600 -10.01 19.90 22.68
N ARG A 601 -10.77 20.17 23.76
CA ARG A 601 -11.56 19.13 24.46
C ARG A 601 -12.73 18.60 23.60
N ARG A 602 -13.32 19.45 22.75
CA ARG A 602 -14.40 19.06 21.83
C ARG A 602 -13.90 18.17 20.68
N SER A 603 -12.66 18.36 20.20
CA SER A 603 -12.09 17.51 19.14
C SER A 603 -11.80 16.07 19.56
N THR A 604 -11.52 15.82 20.84
CA THR A 604 -11.22 14.47 21.37
C THR A 604 -12.47 13.64 21.70
N ALA A 605 -13.66 14.24 21.68
CA ALA A 605 -14.90 13.64 22.19
C ALA A 605 -15.81 13.05 21.09
N LYS A 606 -15.25 12.43 20.04
CA LYS A 606 -16.05 11.95 18.88
C LYS A 606 -15.72 10.54 18.40
N ALA A 607 -15.89 9.55 19.27
CA ALA A 607 -15.91 8.12 18.91
C ALA A 607 -16.74 7.26 19.88
N ARG A 608 -18.01 7.61 20.14
CA ARG A 608 -18.97 6.70 20.79
C ARG A 608 -20.40 6.98 20.32
N SER A 609 -20.91 6.12 19.43
CA SER A 609 -22.30 6.20 18.94
C SER A 609 -23.30 5.84 20.06
N PRO A 610 -24.50 6.46 20.09
CA PRO A 610 -25.52 6.07 21.05
C PRO A 610 -26.09 4.68 20.70
N ALA A 611 -26.21 3.80 21.69
CA ALA A 611 -26.91 2.54 21.53
C ALA A 611 -28.43 2.80 21.57
N ALA A 612 -29.16 2.36 20.54
CA ALA A 612 -30.61 2.44 20.53
C ALA A 612 -31.21 1.51 21.60
N LYS A 613 -32.08 2.04 22.46
CA LYS A 613 -32.97 1.23 23.31
C LYS A 613 -34.37 1.25 22.71
N VAL A 614 -34.91 0.06 22.43
CA VAL A 614 -36.30 -0.11 22.00
C VAL A 614 -37.22 0.20 23.18
N HIS A 615 -38.20 1.07 22.98
CA HIS A 615 -39.28 1.27 23.95
C HIS A 615 -40.34 0.19 23.77
N VAL A 616 -40.57 -0.60 24.82
CA VAL A 616 -41.82 -1.37 24.97
C VAL A 616 -42.78 -0.54 25.81
N THR A 617 -44.05 -0.48 25.39
CA THR A 617 -45.08 0.33 26.04
C THR A 617 -45.70 -0.38 27.23
N VAL A 618 -45.82 0.31 28.37
CA VAL A 618 -46.74 -0.06 29.46
C VAL A 618 -47.66 1.13 29.76
N LYS A 619 -48.91 0.81 30.09
CA LYS A 619 -50.08 1.69 30.11
C LYS A 619 -50.12 2.56 31.37
N ALA A 620 -50.53 3.82 31.22
CA ALA A 620 -50.60 4.77 32.33
C ALA A 620 -51.79 4.54 33.28
N LYS A 621 -51.62 4.94 34.55
CA LYS A 621 -52.71 5.46 35.40
C LYS A 621 -52.13 6.50 36.37
N ALA A 622 -52.93 7.53 36.69
CA ALA A 622 -52.46 8.72 37.41
C ALA A 622 -52.54 8.60 38.94
N GLY A 623 -51.75 9.41 39.64
CA GLY A 623 -51.80 9.61 41.09
C GLY A 623 -51.04 10.86 41.51
N THR A 624 -51.73 11.85 42.06
CA THR A 624 -51.19 13.19 42.39
C THR A 624 -50.81 13.32 43.86
N SER A 625 -49.63 13.86 44.15
CA SER A 625 -49.35 14.61 45.40
C SER A 625 -48.11 15.51 45.28
N ARG A 626 -47.99 16.52 46.16
CA ARG A 626 -46.92 17.54 46.18
C ARG A 626 -45.89 17.27 47.27
N ALA A 627 -44.71 17.87 47.12
CA ALA A 627 -43.61 17.82 48.07
C ALA A 627 -43.89 18.56 49.39
N ALA A 628 -43.23 18.14 50.49
CA ALA A 628 -42.84 19.00 51.61
C ALA A 628 -41.70 18.38 52.47
N THR A 629 -40.55 19.07 52.48
CA THR A 629 -39.65 19.38 53.62
C THR A 629 -39.35 18.37 54.75
N ALA A 630 -38.07 17.99 54.81
CA ALA A 630 -37.14 18.07 55.96
C ALA A 630 -37.60 17.79 57.41
N GLY A 631 -36.89 16.84 58.07
CA GLY A 631 -36.78 16.73 59.53
C GLY A 631 -35.40 16.18 59.91
N VAL A 632 -34.70 16.81 60.86
CA VAL A 632 -33.31 16.47 61.26
C VAL A 632 -33.31 15.85 62.65
N ALA A 633 -32.62 14.72 62.81
CA ALA A 633 -32.21 14.20 64.11
C ALA A 633 -30.88 13.43 63.98
N VAL A 634 -29.91 13.71 64.86
CA VAL A 634 -28.61 13.02 64.93
C VAL A 634 -28.50 12.36 66.31
N GLY A 635 -28.28 11.05 66.35
CA GLY A 635 -28.12 10.27 67.58
C GLY A 635 -27.13 9.12 67.39
N LYS A 636 -26.14 9.03 68.28
CA LYS A 636 -25.07 8.01 68.25
C LYS A 636 -25.41 6.82 69.14
N ARG A 637 -25.15 5.58 68.71
CA ARG A 637 -24.23 4.64 69.38
C ARG A 637 -23.98 3.37 68.55
N ALA A 638 -22.95 2.61 68.93
CA ALA A 638 -22.56 1.33 68.32
C ALA A 638 -22.86 0.14 69.25
N MET A 639 -22.90 -1.06 68.68
CA MET A 639 -22.45 -2.32 69.32
C MET A 639 -22.22 -3.41 68.26
N ALA A 640 -21.56 -4.52 68.62
CA ALA A 640 -21.11 -5.56 67.69
C ALA A 640 -21.41 -6.99 68.20
N TYR A 641 -21.60 -7.93 67.26
CA TYR A 641 -21.74 -9.39 67.47
C TYR A 641 -21.33 -10.15 66.19
N ARG A 642 -21.29 -11.48 66.22
CA ARG A 642 -20.09 -12.31 66.45
C ARG A 642 -20.36 -13.76 66.02
N ALA A 643 -19.34 -14.43 65.49
CA ALA A 643 -19.32 -15.87 65.13
C ALA A 643 -20.22 -16.26 63.92
N LYS A 644 -19.97 -17.37 63.22
CA LYS A 644 -19.05 -18.51 63.41
C LYS A 644 -18.14 -18.66 62.14
N GLN A 645 -16.98 -19.33 62.08
CA GLN A 645 -16.48 -20.59 62.69
C GLN A 645 -17.23 -21.85 62.18
N ASP A 646 -16.61 -23.02 61.97
CA ASP A 646 -15.25 -23.46 62.36
C ASP A 646 -14.76 -24.70 61.57
N MET A 647 -13.44 -24.99 61.58
CA MET A 647 -12.80 -26.32 61.38
C MET A 647 -12.93 -27.01 59.99
N LEU A 648 -12.19 -28.07 59.56
CA LEU A 648 -10.90 -28.79 59.81
C LEU A 648 -10.72 -29.77 58.59
N ASP A 649 -9.65 -30.54 58.29
CA ASP A 649 -8.17 -30.45 58.40
C ASP A 649 -7.52 -31.80 57.89
N THR A 650 -6.19 -31.99 57.96
CA THR A 650 -5.36 -33.27 58.03
C THR A 650 -4.18 -33.34 57.03
N ASP A 651 -2.96 -33.51 57.55
CA ASP A 651 -1.68 -33.73 56.82
C ASP A 651 -1.40 -35.21 56.45
N GLU A 652 -0.32 -35.47 55.69
CA GLU A 652 0.83 -36.33 56.10
C GLU A 652 1.95 -36.37 55.02
N GLU A 653 3.17 -36.78 55.42
CA GLU A 653 4.43 -36.71 54.62
C GLU A 653 4.60 -37.93 53.63
N ASP A 654 5.60 -38.11 52.74
CA ASP A 654 7.04 -37.92 52.99
C ASP A 654 8.04 -37.93 51.78
N LYS A 655 9.22 -37.32 52.02
CA LYS A 655 10.59 -37.36 51.43
C LYS A 655 10.86 -38.07 50.08
N SER A 656 11.58 -37.36 49.19
CA SER A 656 13.00 -37.67 48.84
C SER A 656 13.64 -36.59 47.93
N ASP A 657 14.96 -36.68 47.71
CA ASP A 657 15.88 -35.55 47.40
C ASP A 657 16.80 -35.82 46.20
N SER A 658 17.11 -34.80 45.37
CA SER A 658 18.43 -34.62 44.72
C SER A 658 18.63 -33.32 43.92
N SER A 659 19.91 -32.94 43.83
CA SER A 659 20.58 -31.99 42.92
C SER A 659 20.47 -32.39 41.41
N ASP A 660 20.94 -31.63 40.40
CA ASP A 660 21.91 -30.52 40.35
C ASP A 660 21.81 -29.64 39.07
N SER A 661 22.64 -28.57 39.02
CA SER A 661 23.26 -27.87 37.88
C SER A 661 22.49 -27.41 36.61
N ASP A 662 22.45 -26.08 36.46
CA ASP A 662 23.07 -25.26 35.39
C ASP A 662 22.55 -25.18 33.92
N ASP A 663 22.79 -23.97 33.37
CA ASP A 663 22.85 -23.46 31.99
C ASP A 663 21.85 -23.94 30.89
N ASP A 664 21.16 -22.97 30.25
CA ASP A 664 21.59 -22.48 28.91
C ASP A 664 20.84 -21.23 28.39
N GLU A 665 21.60 -20.36 27.70
CA GLU A 665 21.28 -19.36 26.64
C GLU A 665 19.88 -18.71 26.47
N GLU A 666 19.82 -17.36 26.51
CA GLU A 666 18.68 -16.57 26.01
C GLU A 666 18.66 -16.47 24.47
N THR A 667 17.62 -17.03 23.82
CA THR A 667 17.25 -16.63 22.45
C THR A 667 15.92 -15.86 22.46
N SER A 668 15.86 -14.73 21.74
CA SER A 668 14.73 -13.80 21.82
C SER A 668 14.21 -13.33 20.46
N GLY A 669 12.88 -13.12 20.37
CA GLY A 669 12.30 -12.21 19.38
C GLY A 669 12.12 -12.76 17.96
N THR A 670 11.44 -13.91 17.85
CA THR A 670 10.39 -14.17 16.85
C THR A 670 10.10 -13.02 15.84
N SER A 671 10.40 -13.24 14.56
CA SER A 671 9.78 -12.47 13.47
C SER A 671 8.46 -13.13 13.10
N ASP A 672 7.40 -12.33 12.92
CA ASP A 672 6.20 -12.78 12.23
C ASP A 672 6.56 -13.35 10.85
N SER A 673 5.83 -14.39 10.45
CA SER A 673 6.08 -15.18 9.24
C SER A 673 4.79 -15.29 8.44
N ASP A 674 4.61 -14.38 7.47
CA ASP A 674 3.58 -14.52 6.45
C ASP A 674 3.88 -15.73 5.55
N GLU A 675 2.90 -16.62 5.39
CA GLU A 675 3.00 -17.85 4.59
C GLU A 675 2.74 -17.57 3.11
N ASP A 676 3.76 -17.13 2.35
CA ASP A 676 3.67 -17.07 0.89
C ASP A 676 3.80 -18.48 0.26
N GLU A 677 2.75 -18.92 -0.43
CA GLU A 677 2.71 -20.22 -1.14
C GLU A 677 3.79 -20.29 -2.23
N LYS A 678 4.39 -21.47 -2.39
CA LYS A 678 5.29 -21.73 -3.54
C LYS A 678 4.49 -21.98 -4.81
N ASP A 679 4.37 -20.96 -5.66
CA ASP A 679 4.28 -21.20 -7.09
C ASP A 679 5.68 -21.63 -7.59
N GLU A 680 5.77 -22.84 -8.12
CA GLU A 680 6.96 -23.38 -8.80
C GLU A 680 6.71 -23.27 -10.30
N ASP A 681 7.25 -22.22 -10.93
CA ASP A 681 7.18 -22.00 -12.38
C ASP A 681 7.88 -23.15 -13.13
N ASP A 682 7.23 -23.69 -14.17
CA ASP A 682 7.83 -24.68 -15.08
C ASP A 682 8.74 -23.96 -16.11
N GLU A 683 9.98 -24.45 -16.30
CA GLU A 683 10.87 -24.07 -17.41
C GLU A 683 11.16 -25.32 -18.26
N ASP A 684 10.43 -25.51 -19.37
CA ASP A 684 10.64 -26.60 -20.33
C ASP A 684 11.98 -26.41 -21.11
N GLU A 685 12.76 -27.48 -21.30
CA GLU A 685 14.00 -27.46 -22.12
C GLU A 685 13.70 -27.71 -23.61
N ASP A 686 13.51 -26.65 -24.39
CA ASP A 686 13.57 -26.74 -25.85
C ASP A 686 15.01 -26.99 -26.32
N ARG A 687 15.21 -28.13 -27.00
CA ARG A 687 16.46 -28.45 -27.71
C ARG A 687 16.18 -28.78 -29.17
N SER A 688 17.06 -28.26 -30.02
CA SER A 688 17.26 -28.57 -31.45
C SER A 688 16.58 -27.65 -32.47
N SER A 689 17.38 -26.77 -33.06
CA SER A 689 17.75 -26.99 -34.46
C SER A 689 19.25 -26.80 -34.63
N SER A 690 19.88 -27.65 -35.42
CA SER A 690 21.24 -27.50 -35.91
C SER A 690 21.17 -27.19 -37.39
N GLU A 691 21.84 -26.12 -37.81
CA GLU A 691 22.05 -25.83 -39.23
C GLU A 691 23.55 -25.63 -39.44
N GLU A 692 24.14 -26.45 -40.30
CA GLU A 692 25.57 -26.54 -40.54
C GLU A 692 26.11 -25.39 -41.40
N SER A 693 27.20 -24.77 -40.94
CA SER A 693 27.95 -23.77 -41.70
C SER A 693 28.95 -24.46 -42.63
N SER A 694 28.97 -24.07 -43.90
CA SER A 694 30.04 -24.39 -44.84
C SER A 694 30.66 -23.09 -45.35
N ASP A 695 31.88 -22.79 -44.91
CA ASP A 695 32.73 -21.77 -45.53
C ASP A 695 33.11 -22.17 -46.97
N SER A 696 33.33 -21.17 -47.82
CA SER A 696 34.52 -21.11 -48.68
C SER A 696 34.70 -19.72 -49.34
N ASP A 697 35.90 -19.17 -49.12
CA ASP A 697 36.70 -18.30 -50.00
C ASP A 697 36.21 -16.90 -50.46
N SER A 698 36.98 -15.91 -50.00
CA SER A 698 37.73 -14.87 -50.77
C SER A 698 37.00 -14.02 -51.83
N ASP A 699 37.21 -12.70 -51.89
CA ASP A 699 38.42 -11.90 -51.57
C ASP A 699 38.16 -10.76 -50.56
#